data_AF-A0A1B9JGD8-F1
#
_entry.id   AF-A0A1B9JGD8-F1
#
_cell.length_a   1.000
_cell.length_b   1.000
_cell.length_c   1.000
_cell.angle_alpha   90.00
_cell.angle_beta   90.00
_cell.angle_gamma   90.00
#
_symmetry.space_group_name_H-M   'P 1'
#
loop_
_entity.id
_entity.type
_entity.pdbx_description
1 polymer ?
#
loop_
_entity_poly.entity_id
_entity_poly.type
_entity_poly.pdbx_seq_one_letter_code
_entity_poly.pdbx_strand_id
1 'polypeptide(L)'
;MTSQSFSLPFIPAKNKHSLLLALRDYYENIGQYLPNKKLVRTPIAQFDYEKKMPQSISYNEIKLWQVDQEDHPFRTQFFSDLPDFLAGYFADKYINLFHAEGRKQANSFLRQTLGGNIQARISQVKARYQVDTPSALSINFSEEFARLATLSTKKLVKLSVDIVNYLNKHIQTCLADQAFCLTDNNIESNSLEQKLYRTVLKELNGINIIPPYFNDFKNHKLTNDNCIKALAKITNHEWWQRKLKTRRDFEHEHFAIAVGQVQKKASPYASRSCQMEWQEQKRRNQKYLEKMAIENPETGEQIPLELQVYKSVANPAIRRVELMTRMRGFEDLADQLGYQGAFITLTAPAKYHSVHAKGGFVENWQGNTPRETQAYLCKIWSRIRAKLNRENIQFFGFRVAEPHHDGTPHWHILIFMHPKDIKKAFYSMWIYAMDEDGEEKGAAINRFEFKNIDKQKGSATGYIAKYIAKNIDGYALENEIDTQTGENLKLSSKAITAWASRWKIRQFQQLGGAPVSVWRELRRLKNKKVANDIIDPVLASADIGDWAAYTTHQGGPLVKRKDIKVRLAYEDKVNQYEEIIKKIKGVYAPIHGFASFICTRLIKWKLVPKNISNGVKTNDVSLLRAERTPWSSVNNCTHTVNFEQQRQTIKQQLKIIGLPDNDLNVNQLYLRRSIRLNAHQHLMLTDSLNGLHLIVNNHYIKQKKRPLKNYINATFN
;
A
#
# COMPACT_ATOMS: atom_id res chain seq x y z
N MET A 1 3.01 -54.48 -11.26
CA MET A 1 3.37 -53.13 -10.75
C MET A 1 2.54 -52.88 -9.51
N THR A 2 3.20 -52.77 -8.37
CA THR A 2 2.65 -52.84 -7.00
C THR A 2 1.89 -51.57 -6.61
N SER A 3 0.63 -51.73 -6.18
CA SER A 3 -0.21 -50.67 -5.63
C SER A 3 0.19 -50.35 -4.19
N GLN A 4 0.79 -49.19 -3.94
CA GLN A 4 0.97 -48.67 -2.58
C GLN A 4 -0.26 -47.85 -2.18
N SER A 5 -1.03 -48.38 -1.23
CA SER A 5 -2.10 -47.69 -0.53
C SER A 5 -1.51 -46.72 0.50
N PHE A 6 -1.75 -45.43 0.33
CA PHE A 6 -1.44 -44.43 1.35
C PHE A 6 -2.59 -44.39 2.37
N SER A 7 -2.31 -44.82 3.61
CA SER A 7 -3.20 -44.57 4.74
C SER A 7 -2.89 -43.19 5.33
N LEU A 8 -3.93 -42.39 5.57
CA LEU A 8 -3.82 -41.08 6.23
C LEU A 8 -3.47 -41.27 7.72
N PRO A 9 -2.70 -40.34 8.31
CA PRO A 9 -2.27 -40.43 9.71
C PRO A 9 -3.47 -40.41 10.69
N PHE A 10 -3.31 -41.13 11.80
CA PHE A 10 -4.29 -41.26 12.87
C PHE A 10 -4.60 -39.91 13.54
N ILE A 11 -5.85 -39.45 13.44
CA ILE A 11 -6.31 -38.19 14.07
C ILE A 11 -6.92 -38.50 15.45
N PRO A 12 -6.40 -37.91 16.55
CA PRO A 12 -6.90 -38.13 17.91
C PRO A 12 -8.40 -37.84 18.06
N ALA A 13 -9.11 -38.64 18.86
CA ALA A 13 -10.58 -38.62 18.99
C ALA A 13 -11.18 -37.24 19.33
N LYS A 14 -10.45 -36.38 20.06
CA LYS A 14 -10.85 -35.00 20.39
C LYS A 14 -10.83 -34.04 19.20
N ASN A 15 -9.95 -34.29 18.23
CA ASN A 15 -9.87 -33.53 16.98
C ASN A 15 -10.81 -34.11 15.91
N LYS A 16 -11.24 -35.37 16.05
CA LYS A 16 -12.28 -35.97 15.21
C LYS A 16 -13.58 -35.18 15.30
N HIS A 17 -13.97 -34.70 16.47
CA HIS A 17 -15.21 -33.94 16.66
C HIS A 17 -15.15 -32.51 16.07
N SER A 18 -14.00 -31.83 16.14
CA SER A 18 -13.79 -30.49 15.55
C SER A 18 -13.54 -30.52 14.05
N LEU A 19 -12.86 -31.56 13.54
CA LEU A 19 -12.77 -31.81 12.09
C LEU A 19 -14.12 -32.26 11.55
N LEU A 20 -14.88 -33.07 12.31
CA LEU A 20 -16.27 -33.40 11.97
C LEU A 20 -17.16 -32.18 11.99
N LEU A 21 -17.03 -31.20 12.90
CA LEU A 21 -17.85 -29.97 12.88
C LEU A 21 -17.45 -29.00 11.74
N ALA A 22 -16.16 -28.86 11.43
CA ALA A 22 -15.69 -28.04 10.32
C ALA A 22 -15.94 -28.68 8.93
N LEU A 23 -15.90 -30.02 8.85
CA LEU A 23 -16.35 -30.77 7.68
C LEU A 23 -17.87 -30.88 7.65
N ARG A 24 -18.56 -30.86 8.80
CA ARG A 24 -20.03 -30.85 8.89
C ARG A 24 -20.58 -29.50 8.47
N ASP A 25 -19.93 -28.36 8.71
CA ASP A 25 -20.35 -27.10 8.05
C ASP A 25 -20.05 -27.12 6.54
N TYR A 26 -18.97 -27.78 6.11
CA TYR A 26 -18.66 -27.97 4.68
C TYR A 26 -19.63 -28.97 4.01
N TYR A 27 -20.09 -30.03 4.69
CA TYR A 27 -20.99 -31.06 4.16
C TYR A 27 -22.47 -30.85 4.53
N GLU A 28 -22.80 -30.03 5.52
CA GLU A 28 -24.19 -29.65 5.88
C GLU A 28 -24.59 -28.31 5.23
N ASN A 29 -23.64 -27.46 4.81
CA ASN A 29 -23.95 -26.29 3.94
C ASN A 29 -23.52 -26.46 2.47
N ILE A 30 -22.64 -27.42 2.12
CA ILE A 30 -22.24 -27.70 0.71
C ILE A 30 -22.44 -29.19 0.33
N GLY A 31 -22.95 -30.03 1.24
CA GLY A 31 -23.14 -31.47 1.01
C GLY A 31 -24.58 -31.99 1.12
N GLN A 32 -25.60 -31.13 1.16
CA GLN A 32 -26.90 -31.49 0.61
C GLN A 32 -26.85 -31.32 -0.91
N TYR A 33 -26.19 -32.28 -1.54
CA TYR A 33 -26.64 -32.78 -2.83
C TYR A 33 -28.12 -33.11 -2.65
N LEU A 34 -28.99 -32.18 -3.07
CA LEU A 34 -30.31 -32.54 -3.54
C LEU A 34 -30.08 -33.74 -4.47
N PRO A 35 -30.79 -34.89 -4.29
CA PRO A 35 -30.71 -35.98 -5.25
C PRO A 35 -30.87 -35.33 -6.60
N ASN A 36 -29.88 -35.53 -7.49
CA ASN A 36 -29.84 -35.01 -8.85
C ASN A 36 -31.29 -34.80 -9.28
N LYS A 37 -31.81 -33.57 -9.15
CA LYS A 37 -33.08 -33.20 -9.76
C LYS A 37 -32.74 -33.50 -11.17
N LYS A 38 -33.22 -34.66 -11.66
CA LYS A 38 -32.54 -35.50 -12.66
C LYS A 38 -31.73 -34.52 -13.45
N LEU A 39 -30.40 -34.62 -13.45
CA LEU A 39 -29.72 -34.06 -14.59
C LEU A 39 -30.32 -34.89 -15.77
N VAL A 40 -31.54 -34.58 -16.25
CA VAL A 40 -31.69 -33.59 -17.30
C VAL A 40 -30.47 -32.65 -17.20
N ARG A 41 -29.29 -33.21 -17.57
CA ARG A 41 -28.72 -32.90 -18.84
C ARG A 41 -29.94 -32.48 -19.64
N THR A 42 -30.25 -31.17 -19.61
CA THR A 42 -30.69 -30.54 -20.83
C THR A 42 -29.78 -31.24 -21.80
N PRO A 43 -30.32 -32.13 -22.65
CA PRO A 43 -29.47 -32.90 -23.55
C PRO A 43 -28.45 -31.88 -23.97
N ILE A 44 -27.15 -32.19 -23.84
CA ILE A 44 -26.19 -31.45 -24.66
C ILE A 44 -26.95 -31.43 -25.96
N ALA A 45 -27.49 -30.25 -26.32
CA ALA A 45 -28.31 -30.19 -27.51
C ALA A 45 -27.38 -30.88 -28.47
N GLN A 46 -27.84 -31.95 -29.12
CA GLN A 46 -27.07 -32.49 -30.22
C GLN A 46 -27.00 -31.29 -31.14
N PHE A 47 -26.00 -30.47 -30.89
CA PHE A 47 -25.77 -29.19 -31.49
C PHE A 47 -25.38 -29.69 -32.83
N ASP A 48 -26.19 -29.31 -33.81
CA ASP A 48 -25.89 -29.56 -35.18
C ASP A 48 -24.39 -29.29 -35.36
N TYR A 49 -23.65 -30.33 -35.69
CA TYR A 49 -22.19 -30.31 -35.78
C TYR A 49 -21.72 -29.47 -36.98
N GLU A 50 -22.53 -28.52 -37.43
CA GLU A 50 -22.31 -27.76 -38.64
C GLU A 50 -21.35 -26.59 -38.43
N LYS A 51 -21.20 -26.06 -37.19
CA LYS A 51 -20.29 -24.91 -36.93
C LYS A 51 -19.07 -25.31 -36.09
N LYS A 52 -17.93 -25.46 -36.77
CA LYS A 52 -16.62 -25.61 -36.13
C LYS A 52 -16.26 -24.35 -35.34
N MET A 53 -15.84 -24.54 -34.08
CA MET A 53 -15.27 -23.47 -33.27
C MET A 53 -14.04 -22.89 -33.98
N PRO A 54 -13.93 -21.55 -34.15
CA PRO A 54 -12.79 -20.96 -34.85
C PRO A 54 -11.47 -21.27 -34.13
N GLN A 55 -10.38 -21.47 -34.88
CA GLN A 55 -9.08 -21.90 -34.32
C GLN A 55 -8.28 -20.77 -33.64
N SER A 56 -8.67 -19.51 -33.82
CA SER A 56 -7.90 -18.33 -33.37
C SER A 56 -8.71 -17.38 -32.47
N ILE A 57 -9.50 -17.92 -31.54
CA ILE A 57 -10.31 -17.12 -30.60
C ILE A 57 -9.67 -17.07 -29.21
N SER A 58 -9.81 -15.93 -28.53
CA SER A 58 -9.30 -15.73 -27.17
C SER A 58 -10.00 -16.64 -26.15
N TYR A 59 -9.40 -16.83 -24.97
CA TYR A 59 -10.03 -17.58 -23.87
C TYR A 59 -11.41 -17.03 -23.48
N ASN A 60 -11.59 -15.70 -23.52
CA ASN A 60 -12.87 -15.08 -23.19
C ASN A 60 -13.90 -15.27 -24.32
N GLU A 61 -13.46 -15.32 -25.58
CA GLU A 61 -14.34 -15.64 -26.70
C GLU A 61 -14.74 -17.12 -26.71
N ILE A 62 -13.88 -18.04 -26.26
CA ILE A 62 -14.23 -19.45 -26.04
C ILE A 62 -15.35 -19.55 -25.00
N LYS A 63 -15.24 -18.84 -23.86
CA LYS A 63 -16.31 -18.79 -22.85
C LYS A 63 -17.63 -18.30 -23.45
N LEU A 64 -17.58 -17.25 -24.28
CA LEU A 64 -18.78 -16.69 -24.92
C LEU A 64 -19.37 -17.64 -25.98
N TRP A 65 -18.51 -18.33 -26.75
CA TRP A 65 -18.92 -19.34 -27.73
C TRP A 65 -19.68 -20.49 -27.07
N GLN A 66 -19.22 -20.93 -25.89
CA GLN A 66 -19.87 -21.99 -25.12
C GLN A 66 -21.27 -21.62 -24.62
N VAL A 67 -21.56 -20.32 -24.45
CA VAL A 67 -22.87 -19.83 -23.99
C VAL A 67 -23.86 -19.72 -25.13
N ASP A 68 -23.42 -19.24 -26.30
CA ASP A 68 -24.28 -19.07 -27.47
C ASP A 68 -23.43 -19.02 -28.75
N GLN A 69 -23.53 -20.03 -29.62
CA GLN A 69 -22.72 -20.09 -30.84
C GLN A 69 -23.24 -19.15 -31.94
N GLU A 70 -24.54 -18.84 -31.95
CA GLU A 70 -25.17 -18.07 -33.02
C GLU A 70 -24.72 -16.61 -33.02
N ASP A 71 -24.60 -16.03 -31.82
CA ASP A 71 -24.20 -14.62 -31.65
C ASP A 71 -22.68 -14.41 -31.66
N HIS A 72 -21.87 -15.44 -31.94
CA HIS A 72 -20.42 -15.25 -31.99
C HIS A 72 -19.99 -14.17 -32.99
N PRO A 73 -20.45 -14.15 -34.26
CA PRO A 73 -20.10 -13.08 -35.21
C PRO A 73 -20.47 -11.69 -34.70
N PHE A 74 -21.63 -11.56 -34.05
CA PHE A 74 -22.07 -10.31 -33.43
C PHE A 74 -21.21 -9.89 -32.24
N ARG A 75 -20.64 -10.82 -31.47
CA ARG A 75 -19.78 -10.49 -30.33
C ARG A 75 -18.35 -10.24 -30.74
N THR A 76 -17.82 -10.94 -31.74
CA THR A 76 -16.44 -10.83 -32.21
C THR A 76 -16.06 -9.38 -32.52
N GLN A 77 -16.94 -8.61 -33.18
CA GLN A 77 -16.71 -7.18 -33.47
C GLN A 77 -16.45 -6.31 -32.22
N PHE A 78 -16.88 -6.72 -31.03
CA PHE A 78 -16.65 -5.97 -29.79
C PHE A 78 -15.39 -6.43 -29.03
N PHE A 79 -15.00 -7.70 -29.20
CA PHE A 79 -13.93 -8.33 -28.43
C PHE A 79 -12.62 -8.46 -29.21
N SER A 80 -12.64 -8.47 -30.55
CA SER A 80 -11.46 -8.67 -31.41
C SER A 80 -10.32 -7.68 -31.13
N ASP A 81 -10.67 -6.41 -30.90
CA ASP A 81 -9.69 -5.33 -30.66
C ASP A 81 -9.43 -5.04 -29.18
N LEU A 82 -10.13 -5.76 -28.28
CA LEU A 82 -10.05 -5.56 -26.85
C LEU A 82 -9.02 -6.52 -26.24
N PRO A 83 -7.97 -6.03 -25.56
CA PRO A 83 -7.01 -6.90 -24.88
C PRO A 83 -7.69 -7.91 -23.95
N ASP A 84 -7.22 -9.16 -23.95
CA ASP A 84 -7.80 -10.27 -23.16
C ASP A 84 -8.02 -9.94 -21.68
N PHE A 85 -7.10 -9.20 -21.07
CA PHE A 85 -7.21 -8.83 -19.66
C PHE A 85 -8.37 -7.87 -19.36
N LEU A 86 -8.83 -7.12 -20.37
CA LEU A 86 -10.02 -6.26 -20.29
C LEU A 86 -11.28 -7.04 -20.66
N ALA A 87 -11.18 -7.91 -21.68
CA ALA A 87 -12.30 -8.68 -22.21
C ALA A 87 -12.99 -9.56 -21.16
N GLY A 88 -12.24 -10.15 -20.23
CA GLY A 88 -12.81 -11.03 -19.21
C GLY A 88 -13.95 -10.41 -18.40
N TYR A 89 -13.84 -9.13 -18.03
CA TYR A 89 -14.91 -8.43 -17.30
C TYR A 89 -16.21 -8.33 -18.12
N PHE A 90 -16.10 -7.95 -19.39
CA PHE A 90 -17.27 -7.80 -20.27
C PHE A 90 -17.87 -9.15 -20.63
N ALA A 91 -17.04 -10.16 -20.85
CA ALA A 91 -17.47 -11.52 -21.12
C ALA A 91 -18.23 -12.10 -19.91
N ASP A 92 -17.65 -12.07 -18.72
CA ASP A 92 -18.30 -12.60 -17.51
C ASP A 92 -19.62 -11.85 -17.22
N LYS A 93 -19.65 -10.52 -17.42
CA LYS A 93 -20.88 -9.73 -17.24
C LYS A 93 -21.95 -10.05 -18.29
N TYR A 94 -21.55 -10.24 -19.55
CA TYR A 94 -22.46 -10.68 -20.61
C TYR A 94 -23.09 -12.02 -20.26
N ILE A 95 -22.28 -13.00 -19.85
CA ILE A 95 -22.73 -14.36 -19.51
C ILE A 95 -23.74 -14.30 -18.36
N ASN A 96 -23.45 -13.52 -17.32
CA ASN A 96 -24.38 -13.35 -16.19
C ASN A 96 -25.71 -12.71 -16.62
N LEU A 97 -25.68 -11.67 -17.45
CA LEU A 97 -26.90 -11.04 -17.98
C LEU A 97 -27.67 -11.97 -18.92
N PHE A 98 -26.96 -12.77 -19.72
CA PHE A 98 -27.56 -13.74 -20.62
C PHE A 98 -28.34 -14.79 -19.84
N HIS A 99 -27.76 -15.31 -18.75
CA HIS A 99 -28.44 -16.28 -17.89
C HIS A 99 -29.56 -15.67 -17.03
N ALA A 100 -29.43 -14.42 -16.58
CA ALA A 100 -30.40 -13.79 -15.69
C ALA A 100 -31.57 -13.09 -16.41
N GLU A 101 -31.29 -12.38 -17.50
CA GLU A 101 -32.22 -11.49 -18.20
C GLU A 101 -32.39 -11.84 -19.69
N GLY A 102 -31.65 -12.84 -20.18
CA GLY A 102 -31.75 -13.35 -21.55
C GLY A 102 -30.89 -12.61 -22.59
N ARG A 103 -30.87 -13.18 -23.80
CA ARG A 103 -30.06 -12.73 -24.95
C ARG A 103 -30.21 -11.24 -25.28
N LYS A 104 -31.45 -10.74 -25.29
CA LYS A 104 -31.76 -9.34 -25.67
C LYS A 104 -31.04 -8.34 -24.76
N GLN A 105 -31.06 -8.59 -23.45
CA GLN A 105 -30.44 -7.70 -22.49
C GLN A 105 -28.92 -7.78 -22.56
N ALA A 106 -28.36 -8.99 -22.66
CA ALA A 106 -26.93 -9.20 -22.79
C ALA A 106 -26.36 -8.49 -24.04
N ASN A 107 -27.04 -8.59 -25.18
CA ASN A 107 -26.66 -7.89 -26.42
C ASN A 107 -26.84 -6.36 -26.33
N SER A 108 -27.84 -5.89 -25.58
CA SER A 108 -28.03 -4.46 -25.33
C SER A 108 -26.90 -3.89 -24.47
N PHE A 109 -26.44 -4.64 -23.47
CA PHE A 109 -25.25 -4.29 -22.68
C PHE A 109 -24.00 -4.14 -23.56
N LEU A 110 -23.70 -5.08 -24.45
CA LEU A 110 -22.51 -4.98 -25.33
C LEU A 110 -22.61 -3.78 -26.27
N ARG A 111 -23.77 -3.53 -26.88
CA ARG A 111 -23.99 -2.37 -27.75
C ARG A 111 -23.80 -1.05 -27.02
N GLN A 112 -24.38 -0.91 -25.82
CA GLN A 112 -24.30 0.33 -25.05
C GLN A 112 -22.92 0.56 -24.42
N THR A 113 -22.19 -0.50 -24.10
CA THR A 113 -20.87 -0.40 -23.48
C THR A 113 -19.75 -0.45 -24.51
N LEU A 114 -19.48 -1.60 -25.11
CA LEU A 114 -18.39 -1.81 -26.07
C LEU A 114 -18.68 -1.19 -27.44
N GLY A 115 -19.94 -1.15 -27.87
CA GLY A 115 -20.38 -0.45 -29.08
C GLY A 115 -20.51 1.07 -28.92
N GLY A 116 -20.33 1.59 -27.72
CA GLY A 116 -20.32 3.03 -27.42
C GLY A 116 -18.91 3.64 -27.43
N ASN A 117 -18.70 4.65 -26.59
CA ASN A 117 -17.46 5.44 -26.54
C ASN A 117 -16.22 4.68 -26.00
N ILE A 118 -16.30 3.38 -25.67
CA ILE A 118 -15.17 2.63 -25.10
C ILE A 118 -14.01 2.53 -26.10
N GLN A 119 -14.27 2.25 -27.38
CA GLN A 119 -13.20 2.14 -28.37
C GLN A 119 -12.47 3.48 -28.57
N ALA A 120 -13.22 4.59 -28.65
CA ALA A 120 -12.64 5.93 -28.72
C ALA A 120 -11.74 6.23 -27.50
N ARG A 121 -12.16 5.83 -26.30
CA ARG A 121 -11.38 5.99 -25.06
C ARG A 121 -10.13 5.10 -25.02
N ILE A 122 -10.21 3.88 -25.52
CA ILE A 122 -9.04 2.99 -25.67
C ILE A 122 -8.05 3.63 -26.64
N SER A 123 -8.51 4.12 -27.80
CA SER A 123 -7.66 4.81 -28.78
C SER A 123 -7.03 6.06 -28.20
N GLN A 124 -7.79 6.86 -27.45
CA GLN A 124 -7.29 8.03 -26.72
C GLN A 124 -6.17 7.65 -25.74
N VAL A 125 -6.34 6.57 -24.96
CA VAL A 125 -5.29 6.08 -24.05
C VAL A 125 -4.10 5.50 -24.81
N LYS A 126 -4.31 4.73 -25.89
CA LYS A 126 -3.24 4.22 -26.76
C LYS A 126 -2.38 5.36 -27.29
N ALA A 127 -2.99 6.44 -27.78
CA ALA A 127 -2.29 7.60 -28.32
C ALA A 127 -1.33 8.25 -27.29
N ARG A 128 -1.65 8.20 -25.99
CA ARG A 128 -0.76 8.73 -24.93
C ARG A 128 0.52 7.94 -24.72
N TYR A 129 0.56 6.69 -25.20
CA TYR A 129 1.73 5.82 -25.11
C TYR A 129 2.43 5.62 -26.45
N GLN A 130 1.88 6.17 -27.53
CA GLN A 130 2.56 6.27 -28.83
C GLN A 130 3.61 7.38 -28.77
N VAL A 131 4.58 7.30 -29.67
CA VAL A 131 5.67 8.28 -29.76
C VAL A 131 5.82 8.73 -31.20
N ASP A 132 5.88 10.05 -31.38
CA ASP A 132 5.96 10.71 -32.69
C ASP A 132 7.26 10.36 -33.44
N THR A 133 8.38 10.24 -32.73
CA THR A 133 9.70 9.95 -33.32
C THR A 133 10.30 8.68 -32.72
N PRO A 134 10.02 7.49 -33.30
CA PRO A 134 10.55 6.23 -32.79
C PRO A 134 12.05 6.10 -33.08
N SER A 135 12.82 5.66 -32.10
CA SER A 135 14.23 5.27 -32.28
C SER A 135 14.36 3.89 -32.97
N ALA A 136 15.57 3.51 -33.39
CA ALA A 136 15.83 2.18 -33.93
C ALA A 136 15.48 1.08 -32.90
N LEU A 137 15.85 1.27 -31.63
CA LEU A 137 15.40 0.40 -30.54
C LEU A 137 13.86 0.32 -30.45
N SER A 138 13.16 1.46 -30.50
CA SER A 138 11.70 1.48 -30.43
C SER A 138 11.04 0.72 -31.59
N ILE A 139 11.64 0.77 -32.79
CA ILE A 139 11.17 0.04 -33.96
C ILE A 139 11.39 -1.47 -33.77
N ASN A 140 12.59 -1.86 -33.33
CA ASN A 140 12.97 -3.26 -33.12
C ASN A 140 12.11 -3.99 -32.09
N PHE A 141 11.62 -3.28 -31.07
CA PHE A 141 10.75 -3.83 -30.02
C PHE A 141 9.32 -3.28 -30.08
N SER A 142 8.88 -2.84 -31.27
CA SER A 142 7.60 -2.16 -31.47
C SER A 142 6.41 -3.04 -31.09
N GLU A 143 6.44 -4.34 -31.42
CA GLU A 143 5.38 -5.29 -31.06
C GLU A 143 5.27 -5.48 -29.54
N GLU A 144 6.41 -5.63 -28.85
CA GLU A 144 6.44 -5.80 -27.40
C GLU A 144 5.99 -4.54 -26.67
N PHE A 145 6.37 -3.35 -27.17
CA PHE A 145 5.90 -2.08 -26.62
C PHE A 145 4.41 -1.86 -26.88
N ALA A 146 3.89 -2.22 -28.06
CA ALA A 146 2.46 -2.12 -28.37
C ALA A 146 1.60 -3.04 -27.49
N ARG A 147 2.14 -4.21 -27.11
CA ARG A 147 1.48 -5.19 -26.24
C ARG A 147 1.92 -5.12 -24.78
N LEU A 148 2.65 -4.07 -24.37
CA LEU A 148 3.31 -4.01 -23.06
C LEU A 148 2.33 -4.22 -21.90
N ALA A 149 1.16 -3.59 -21.94
CA ALA A 149 0.10 -3.75 -20.94
C ALA A 149 -0.36 -5.21 -20.70
N THR A 150 -0.20 -6.09 -21.69
CA THR A 150 -0.63 -7.50 -21.63
C THR A 150 0.50 -8.45 -21.23
N LEU A 151 1.76 -7.99 -21.23
CA LEU A 151 2.91 -8.86 -20.98
C LEU A 151 2.92 -9.43 -19.56
N SER A 152 3.22 -10.73 -19.48
CA SER A 152 3.42 -11.43 -18.20
C SER A 152 4.80 -11.12 -17.62
N THR A 153 4.98 -11.39 -16.32
CA THR A 153 6.28 -11.20 -15.64
C THR A 153 7.43 -11.91 -16.35
N LYS A 154 7.22 -13.13 -16.88
CA LYS A 154 8.25 -13.88 -17.61
C LYS A 154 8.63 -13.19 -18.92
N LYS A 155 7.64 -12.72 -19.69
CA LYS A 155 7.87 -11.99 -20.94
C LYS A 155 8.57 -10.65 -20.70
N LEU A 156 8.24 -9.95 -19.60
CA LEU A 156 8.92 -8.72 -19.20
C LEU A 156 10.41 -8.95 -18.85
N VAL A 157 10.74 -10.06 -18.20
CA VAL A 157 12.14 -10.43 -17.93
C VAL A 157 12.87 -10.69 -19.24
N LYS A 158 12.28 -11.48 -20.15
CA LYS A 158 12.87 -11.73 -21.47
C LYS A 158 13.14 -10.43 -22.22
N LEU A 159 12.13 -9.56 -22.36
CA LEU A 159 12.26 -8.25 -23.00
C LEU A 159 13.36 -7.39 -22.35
N SER A 160 13.50 -7.43 -21.03
CA SER A 160 14.56 -6.68 -20.33
C SER A 160 15.97 -7.16 -20.69
N VAL A 161 16.14 -8.46 -20.92
CA VAL A 161 17.42 -9.05 -21.37
C VAL A 161 17.66 -8.72 -22.84
N ASP A 162 16.64 -8.83 -23.68
CA ASP A 162 16.74 -8.55 -25.11
C ASP A 162 17.12 -7.08 -25.38
N ILE A 163 16.53 -6.13 -24.64
CA ILE A 163 16.89 -4.71 -24.70
C ILE A 163 18.34 -4.47 -24.26
N VAL A 164 18.79 -5.13 -23.18
CA VAL A 164 20.19 -5.02 -22.72
C VAL A 164 21.16 -5.57 -23.77
N ASN A 165 20.85 -6.70 -24.39
CA ASN A 165 21.67 -7.29 -25.45
C ASN A 165 21.76 -6.35 -26.66
N TYR A 166 20.64 -5.75 -27.06
CA TYR A 166 20.61 -4.75 -28.13
C TYR A 166 21.50 -3.54 -27.80
N LEU A 167 21.35 -2.97 -26.61
CA LEU A 167 22.11 -1.79 -26.18
C LEU A 167 23.60 -2.10 -25.99
N ASN A 168 23.95 -3.28 -25.48
CA ASN A 168 25.33 -3.74 -25.39
C ASN A 168 25.96 -3.86 -26.78
N LYS A 169 25.24 -4.43 -27.75
CA LYS A 169 25.70 -4.51 -29.13
C LYS A 169 25.92 -3.11 -29.73
N HIS A 170 24.97 -2.19 -29.53
CA HIS A 170 25.10 -0.80 -29.98
C HIS A 170 26.35 -0.13 -29.38
N ILE A 171 26.55 -0.26 -28.06
CA ILE A 171 27.72 0.27 -27.36
C ILE A 171 29.02 -0.34 -27.92
N GLN A 172 29.08 -1.65 -28.11
CA GLN A 172 30.24 -2.34 -28.67
C GLN A 172 30.55 -1.88 -30.09
N THR A 173 29.53 -1.68 -30.94
CA THR A 173 29.71 -1.14 -32.29
C THR A 173 30.29 0.27 -32.25
N CYS A 174 29.80 1.16 -31.38
CA CYS A 174 30.39 2.49 -31.22
C CYS A 174 31.85 2.43 -30.76
N LEU A 175 32.19 1.52 -29.84
CA LEU A 175 33.57 1.39 -29.33
C LEU A 175 34.53 0.73 -30.33
N ALA A 176 34.02 -0.08 -31.24
CA ALA A 176 34.82 -0.69 -32.32
C ALA A 176 35.12 0.30 -33.46
N ASP A 177 34.33 1.37 -33.60
CA ASP A 177 34.58 2.43 -34.57
C ASP A 177 35.72 3.34 -34.09
N GLN A 178 36.87 3.20 -34.74
CA GLN A 178 38.06 3.97 -34.42
C GLN A 178 37.85 5.47 -34.64
N ALA A 179 37.04 5.89 -35.62
CA ALA A 179 36.73 7.30 -35.85
C ALA A 179 35.83 7.86 -34.74
N PHE A 180 34.87 7.07 -34.26
CA PHE A 180 34.06 7.44 -33.09
C PHE A 180 34.92 7.65 -31.84
N CYS A 181 35.89 6.75 -31.62
CA CYS A 181 36.80 6.81 -30.48
C CYS A 181 37.85 7.93 -30.58
N LEU A 182 38.37 8.20 -31.79
CA LEU A 182 39.48 9.14 -32.04
C LEU A 182 39.06 10.53 -32.51
N THR A 183 37.76 10.85 -32.57
CA THR A 183 37.27 12.19 -32.97
C THR A 183 37.68 13.26 -31.95
N ASP A 184 38.92 13.71 -32.01
CA ASP A 184 39.32 15.03 -31.53
C ASP A 184 39.08 16.05 -32.66
N ASN A 185 38.67 17.27 -32.28
CA ASN A 185 38.57 18.49 -33.10
C ASN A 185 37.23 18.75 -33.82
N ASN A 186 36.31 19.43 -33.13
CA ASN A 186 36.15 20.89 -33.25
C ASN A 186 34.82 21.35 -32.60
N ILE A 187 34.93 22.32 -31.69
CA ILE A 187 33.88 23.15 -31.06
C ILE A 187 33.10 22.56 -29.86
N GLU A 188 32.91 21.25 -29.70
CA GLU A 188 32.38 20.66 -28.44
C GLU A 188 33.30 19.57 -27.85
N SER A 189 34.06 19.91 -26.80
CA SER A 189 34.94 19.02 -26.02
C SER A 189 34.14 17.98 -25.19
N ASN A 190 33.46 17.04 -25.85
CA ASN A 190 32.76 15.93 -25.17
C ASN A 190 33.69 14.72 -25.07
N SER A 191 33.90 14.19 -23.85
CA SER A 191 34.65 12.96 -23.64
C SER A 191 33.99 11.75 -24.32
N LEU A 192 34.73 10.64 -24.48
CA LEU A 192 34.21 9.40 -25.05
C LEU A 192 32.96 8.89 -24.31
N GLU A 193 32.92 8.96 -22.98
CA GLU A 193 31.78 8.54 -22.18
C GLU A 193 30.54 9.39 -22.45
N GLN A 194 30.72 10.70 -22.63
CA GLN A 194 29.63 11.60 -22.98
C GLN A 194 29.12 11.35 -24.40
N LYS A 195 30.03 11.14 -25.37
CA LYS A 195 29.66 10.76 -26.74
C LYS A 195 28.85 9.46 -26.75
N LEU A 196 29.35 8.43 -26.07
CA LEU A 196 28.71 7.12 -25.96
C LEU A 196 27.35 7.21 -25.26
N TYR A 197 27.25 7.98 -24.18
CA TYR A 197 25.98 8.15 -23.51
C TYR A 197 24.96 8.90 -24.38
N ARG A 198 25.41 9.92 -25.15
CA ARG A 198 24.57 10.63 -26.12
C ARG A 198 24.05 9.72 -27.24
N THR A 199 24.83 8.76 -27.75
CA THR A 199 24.34 7.81 -28.76
C THR A 199 23.29 6.87 -28.17
N VAL A 200 23.53 6.34 -26.96
CA VAL A 200 22.55 5.54 -26.24
C VAL A 200 21.26 6.33 -25.97
N LEU A 201 21.35 7.61 -25.60
CA LEU A 201 20.16 8.46 -25.41
C LEU A 201 19.29 8.57 -26.67
N LYS A 202 19.88 8.54 -27.87
CA LYS A 202 19.14 8.52 -29.14
C LYS A 202 18.35 7.21 -29.28
N GLU A 203 18.96 6.08 -28.93
CA GLU A 203 18.28 4.77 -28.90
C GLU A 203 17.15 4.72 -27.86
N LEU A 204 17.32 5.40 -26.74
CA LEU A 204 16.30 5.49 -25.69
C LEU A 204 15.19 6.50 -25.99
N ASN A 205 15.24 7.19 -27.13
CA ASN A 205 14.13 8.05 -27.52
C ASN A 205 12.89 7.21 -27.84
N GLY A 206 11.71 7.69 -27.45
CA GLY A 206 10.45 7.06 -27.82
C GLY A 206 10.06 5.74 -27.13
N ILE A 207 10.76 5.34 -26.06
CA ILE A 207 10.35 4.16 -25.26
C ILE A 207 9.57 4.51 -23.98
N ASN A 208 9.22 5.78 -23.76
CA ASN A 208 8.48 6.25 -22.59
C ASN A 208 9.10 5.83 -21.23
N ILE A 209 10.42 5.70 -21.18
CA ILE A 209 11.21 5.43 -19.97
C ILE A 209 12.29 6.50 -19.85
N ILE A 210 12.27 7.25 -18.75
CA ILE A 210 13.26 8.32 -18.52
C ILE A 210 14.63 7.69 -18.23
N PRO A 211 15.67 7.98 -19.05
CA PRO A 211 17.02 7.48 -18.82
C PRO A 211 17.66 8.04 -17.53
N PRO A 212 18.61 7.32 -16.90
CA PRO A 212 19.37 7.85 -15.76
C PRO A 212 20.06 9.18 -16.11
N TYR A 213 20.12 10.16 -15.20
CA TYR A 213 20.81 11.45 -15.47
C TYR A 213 20.31 12.25 -16.70
N PHE A 214 19.14 11.94 -17.25
CA PHE A 214 18.60 12.67 -18.40
C PHE A 214 18.33 14.15 -18.11
N ASN A 215 17.98 14.48 -16.86
CA ASN A 215 17.82 15.87 -16.45
C ASN A 215 19.16 16.61 -16.40
N ASP A 216 20.25 15.95 -16.01
CA ASP A 216 21.59 16.55 -16.01
C ASP A 216 22.07 16.77 -17.45
N PHE A 217 21.79 15.83 -18.36
CA PHE A 217 21.96 16.01 -19.80
C PHE A 217 21.19 17.23 -20.32
N LYS A 218 19.88 17.34 -20.02
CA LYS A 218 19.04 18.47 -20.45
C LYS A 218 19.50 19.83 -19.93
N ASN A 219 20.11 19.86 -18.75
CA ASN A 219 20.58 21.10 -18.12
C ASN A 219 22.07 21.38 -18.38
N HIS A 220 22.71 20.65 -19.29
CA HIS A 220 24.15 20.76 -19.59
C HIS A 220 25.05 20.59 -18.34
N LYS A 221 24.65 19.71 -17.42
CA LYS A 221 25.35 19.35 -16.17
C LYS A 221 25.84 17.90 -16.15
N LEU A 222 25.93 17.28 -17.32
CA LEU A 222 26.36 15.90 -17.48
C LEU A 222 27.88 15.80 -17.29
N THR A 223 28.33 14.91 -16.42
CA THR A 223 29.74 14.63 -16.16
C THR A 223 30.08 13.23 -16.65
N ASN A 224 31.36 12.93 -16.87
CA ASN A 224 31.80 11.58 -17.29
C ASN A 224 31.38 10.49 -16.28
N ASP A 225 31.50 10.78 -14.98
CA ASP A 225 31.05 9.90 -13.90
C ASP A 225 29.54 9.55 -14.02
N ASN A 226 28.67 10.55 -14.15
CA ASN A 226 27.24 10.35 -14.45
C ASN A 226 27.01 9.48 -15.69
N CYS A 227 27.79 9.65 -16.77
CA CYS A 227 27.68 8.82 -17.98
C CYS A 227 28.01 7.35 -17.69
N ILE A 228 29.13 7.07 -17.02
CA ILE A 228 29.55 5.70 -16.66
C ILE A 228 28.45 5.04 -15.82
N LYS A 229 27.94 5.76 -14.82
CA LYS A 229 26.86 5.29 -13.93
C LYS A 229 25.55 5.08 -14.68
N ALA A 230 25.24 5.92 -15.67
CA ALA A 230 24.09 5.75 -16.54
C ALA A 230 24.21 4.48 -17.40
N LEU A 231 25.36 4.29 -18.04
CA LEU A 231 25.66 3.13 -18.88
C LEU A 231 25.58 1.84 -18.06
N ALA A 232 26.19 1.79 -16.87
CA ALA A 232 26.11 0.64 -15.97
C ALA A 232 24.68 0.25 -15.57
N LYS A 233 23.76 1.22 -15.49
CA LYS A 233 22.33 0.95 -15.26
C LYS A 233 21.63 0.46 -16.51
N ILE A 234 21.96 1.02 -17.66
CA ILE A 234 21.35 0.69 -18.96
C ILE A 234 21.77 -0.71 -19.41
N THR A 235 22.97 -1.16 -19.06
CA THR A 235 23.45 -2.52 -19.34
C THR A 235 23.01 -3.55 -18.29
N ASN A 236 22.18 -3.15 -17.32
CA ASN A 236 21.68 -4.02 -16.25
C ASN A 236 20.19 -4.40 -16.48
N HIS A 237 19.92 -5.69 -16.71
CA HIS A 237 18.57 -6.18 -17.01
C HIS A 237 17.58 -6.00 -15.84
N GLU A 238 18.01 -6.08 -14.58
CA GLU A 238 17.14 -5.87 -13.42
C GLU A 238 16.67 -4.41 -13.31
N TRP A 239 17.46 -3.46 -13.80
CA TRP A 239 17.03 -2.07 -13.93
C TRP A 239 15.89 -1.96 -14.95
N TRP A 240 16.08 -2.55 -16.12
CA TRP A 240 15.06 -2.60 -17.19
C TRP A 240 13.78 -3.29 -16.74
N GLN A 241 13.89 -4.46 -16.10
CA GLN A 241 12.75 -5.21 -15.59
C GLN A 241 11.89 -4.33 -14.67
N ARG A 242 12.50 -3.55 -13.77
CA ARG A 242 11.77 -2.64 -12.86
C ARG A 242 11.10 -1.48 -13.60
N LYS A 243 11.75 -0.93 -14.63
CA LYS A 243 11.23 0.18 -15.45
C LYS A 243 10.07 -0.29 -16.33
N LEU A 244 10.26 -1.37 -17.08
CA LEU A 244 9.24 -1.99 -17.91
C LEU A 244 8.04 -2.44 -17.09
N LYS A 245 8.27 -3.08 -15.93
CA LYS A 245 7.18 -3.43 -15.01
C LYS A 245 6.38 -2.21 -14.57
N THR A 246 7.05 -1.13 -14.18
CA THR A 246 6.35 0.11 -13.80
C THR A 246 5.50 0.64 -14.95
N ARG A 247 6.05 0.70 -16.16
CA ARG A 247 5.35 1.19 -17.35
C ARG A 247 4.14 0.32 -17.68
N ARG A 248 4.34 -0.99 -17.79
CA ARG A 248 3.28 -2.00 -17.97
C ARG A 248 2.17 -1.83 -16.94
N ASP A 249 2.57 -1.72 -15.67
CA ASP A 249 1.63 -1.65 -14.55
C ASP A 249 0.76 -0.38 -14.61
N PHE A 250 1.30 0.75 -15.08
CA PHE A 250 0.54 1.98 -15.29
C PHE A 250 -0.38 1.88 -16.51
N GLU A 251 0.14 1.41 -17.65
CA GLU A 251 -0.64 1.24 -18.88
C GLU A 251 -1.83 0.31 -18.69
N HIS A 252 -1.60 -0.84 -18.04
CA HIS A 252 -2.63 -1.83 -17.76
C HIS A 252 -3.79 -1.23 -16.94
N GLU A 253 -3.48 -0.50 -15.87
CA GLU A 253 -4.52 0.13 -15.05
C GLU A 253 -5.19 1.31 -15.78
N HIS A 254 -4.44 2.05 -16.60
CA HIS A 254 -5.01 3.15 -17.38
C HIS A 254 -6.06 2.64 -18.38
N PHE A 255 -5.79 1.53 -19.06
CA PHE A 255 -6.79 0.88 -19.91
C PHE A 255 -8.01 0.40 -19.10
N ALA A 256 -7.81 -0.16 -17.91
CA ALA A 256 -8.92 -0.55 -17.04
C ALA A 256 -9.81 0.65 -16.63
N ILE A 257 -9.21 1.81 -16.37
CA ILE A 257 -9.94 3.07 -16.13
C ILE A 257 -10.71 3.50 -17.39
N ALA A 258 -10.06 3.46 -18.56
CA ALA A 258 -10.65 3.89 -19.83
C ALA A 258 -11.95 3.15 -20.16
N VAL A 259 -11.97 1.84 -19.93
CA VAL A 259 -13.12 0.98 -20.21
C VAL A 259 -14.13 0.89 -19.04
N GLY A 260 -13.92 1.66 -17.96
CA GLY A 260 -14.84 1.72 -16.83
C GLY A 260 -14.80 0.51 -15.91
N GLN A 261 -13.68 -0.21 -15.83
CA GLN A 261 -13.49 -1.23 -14.78
C GLN A 261 -13.16 -0.62 -13.41
N VAL A 262 -12.75 0.65 -13.38
CA VAL A 262 -12.55 1.42 -12.15
C VAL A 262 -13.71 2.39 -11.95
N GLN A 263 -14.72 1.97 -11.19
CA GLN A 263 -15.90 2.77 -10.87
C GLN A 263 -16.69 2.14 -9.72
N LYS A 264 -17.61 2.91 -9.14
CA LYS A 264 -18.52 2.48 -8.06
C LYS A 264 -19.24 1.15 -8.35
N LYS A 265 -19.75 0.96 -9.58
CA LYS A 265 -20.55 -0.22 -9.96
C LYS A 265 -19.71 -1.47 -10.34
N ALA A 266 -18.38 -1.37 -10.42
CA ALA A 266 -17.53 -2.45 -10.92
C ALA A 266 -16.45 -2.84 -9.90
N SER A 267 -15.54 -1.90 -9.64
CA SER A 267 -14.43 -2.02 -8.69
C SER A 267 -13.95 -0.61 -8.39
N PRO A 268 -14.37 0.00 -7.26
CA PRO A 268 -13.97 1.36 -6.95
C PRO A 268 -12.47 1.47 -6.66
N TYR A 269 -11.91 2.65 -6.90
CA TYR A 269 -10.53 3.05 -6.60
C TYR A 269 -9.44 2.41 -7.46
N ALA A 270 -9.50 1.09 -7.66
CA ALA A 270 -8.58 0.32 -8.49
C ALA A 270 -9.28 -0.89 -9.11
N SER A 271 -8.82 -1.31 -10.29
CA SER A 271 -9.34 -2.48 -10.97
C SER A 271 -9.13 -3.76 -10.15
N ARG A 272 -9.94 -4.79 -10.41
CA ARG A 272 -9.78 -6.10 -9.75
C ARG A 272 -8.41 -6.71 -10.03
N SER A 273 -7.89 -6.57 -11.25
CA SER A 273 -6.56 -7.08 -11.60
C SER A 273 -5.47 -6.37 -10.78
N CYS A 274 -5.54 -5.03 -10.64
CA CYS A 274 -4.61 -4.29 -9.80
C CYS A 274 -4.65 -4.72 -8.33
N GLN A 275 -5.85 -4.91 -7.78
CA GLN A 275 -6.01 -5.37 -6.40
C GLN A 275 -5.44 -6.78 -6.19
N MET A 276 -5.71 -7.71 -7.10
CA MET A 276 -5.17 -9.08 -7.04
C MET A 276 -3.64 -9.09 -7.15
N GLU A 277 -3.06 -8.36 -8.10
CA GLU A 277 -1.61 -8.24 -8.25
C GLU A 277 -0.95 -7.65 -7.00
N TRP A 278 -1.59 -6.66 -6.38
CA TRP A 278 -1.12 -6.08 -5.12
C TRP A 278 -1.17 -7.07 -3.96
N GLN A 279 -2.26 -7.83 -3.81
CA GLN A 279 -2.39 -8.87 -2.79
C GLN A 279 -1.32 -9.97 -2.96
N GLU A 280 -1.10 -10.42 -4.19
CA GLU A 280 -0.06 -11.40 -4.52
C GLU A 280 1.34 -10.85 -4.23
N GLN A 281 1.60 -9.56 -4.52
CA GLN A 281 2.84 -8.91 -4.12
C GLN A 281 3.02 -8.90 -2.59
N LYS A 282 1.97 -8.59 -1.83
CA LYS A 282 2.01 -8.62 -0.36
C LYS A 282 2.28 -10.04 0.15
N ARG A 283 1.63 -11.05 -0.43
CA ARG A 283 1.87 -12.46 -0.09
C ARG A 283 3.31 -12.89 -0.37
N ARG A 284 3.88 -12.50 -1.51
CA ARG A 284 5.29 -12.79 -1.85
C ARG A 284 6.27 -12.09 -0.91
N ASN A 285 6.02 -10.83 -0.60
CA ASN A 285 6.84 -10.07 0.35
C ASN A 285 6.80 -10.73 1.74
N GLN A 286 5.61 -11.13 2.22
CA GLN A 286 5.46 -11.81 3.51
C GLN A 286 6.26 -13.11 3.56
N LYS A 287 6.13 -13.97 2.52
CA LYS A 287 6.94 -15.20 2.40
C LYS A 287 8.44 -14.94 2.35
N TYR A 288 8.86 -13.81 1.78
CA TYR A 288 10.27 -13.41 1.81
C TYR A 288 10.70 -13.03 3.23
N LEU A 289 9.92 -12.22 3.95
CA LEU A 289 10.22 -11.82 5.33
C LEU A 289 10.31 -13.01 6.29
N GLU A 290 9.44 -14.01 6.14
CA GLU A 290 9.43 -15.26 6.93
C GLU A 290 10.71 -16.09 6.74
N LYS A 291 11.30 -16.05 5.54
CA LYS A 291 12.50 -16.80 5.16
C LYS A 291 13.81 -16.09 5.51
N MET A 292 13.76 -14.82 5.90
CA MET A 292 14.95 -14.01 6.12
C MET A 292 15.11 -13.62 7.58
N ALA A 293 16.36 -13.44 8.00
CA ALA A 293 16.76 -12.91 9.29
C ALA A 293 17.74 -11.75 9.10
N ILE A 294 17.86 -10.90 10.12
CA ILE A 294 18.98 -9.98 10.24
C ILE A 294 20.00 -10.57 11.21
N GLU A 295 21.26 -10.57 10.82
CA GLU A 295 22.38 -11.10 11.59
C GLU A 295 23.27 -9.95 12.05
N ASN A 296 23.71 -10.00 13.29
CA ASN A 296 24.81 -9.17 13.76
C ASN A 296 26.14 -9.84 13.35
N PRO A 297 26.95 -9.24 12.44
CA PRO A 297 28.19 -9.85 11.99
C PRO A 297 29.23 -10.04 13.10
N GLU A 298 29.15 -9.27 14.19
CA GLU A 298 30.11 -9.34 15.29
C GLU A 298 29.77 -10.46 16.28
N THR A 299 28.48 -10.71 16.54
CA THR A 299 28.03 -11.69 17.54
C THR A 299 27.45 -12.97 16.94
N GLY A 300 27.14 -12.98 15.64
CA GLY A 300 26.41 -14.05 14.96
C GLY A 300 24.92 -14.13 15.33
N GLU A 301 24.40 -13.23 16.18
CA GLU A 301 23.01 -13.25 16.62
C GLU A 301 22.07 -13.00 15.44
N GLN A 302 21.11 -13.91 15.22
CA GLN A 302 20.09 -13.77 14.19
C GLN A 302 18.73 -13.41 14.79
N ILE A 303 18.13 -12.35 14.25
CA ILE A 303 16.77 -11.92 14.60
C ILE A 303 15.87 -12.08 13.38
N PRO A 304 14.70 -12.75 13.49
CA PRO A 304 13.76 -12.89 12.38
C PRO A 304 13.37 -11.53 11.80
N LEU A 305 13.47 -11.39 10.47
CA LEU A 305 13.22 -10.11 9.81
C LEU A 305 11.76 -9.67 9.94
N GLU A 306 10.82 -10.62 9.86
CA GLU A 306 9.38 -10.39 10.03
C GLU A 306 9.05 -9.66 11.35
N LEU A 307 9.69 -10.04 12.46
CA LEU A 307 9.46 -9.44 13.78
C LEU A 307 9.90 -7.97 13.81
N GLN A 308 11.03 -7.67 13.14
CA GLN A 308 11.54 -6.30 13.05
C GLN A 308 10.65 -5.43 12.17
N VAL A 309 10.14 -5.98 11.06
CA VAL A 309 9.17 -5.28 10.21
C VAL A 309 7.88 -5.03 10.99
N TYR A 310 7.38 -6.01 11.75
CA TYR A 310 6.17 -5.89 12.55
C TYR A 310 6.26 -4.82 13.64
N LYS A 311 7.45 -4.61 14.23
CA LYS A 311 7.76 -3.56 15.22
C LYS A 311 8.01 -2.18 14.60
N SER A 312 7.96 -2.05 13.27
CA SER A 312 8.25 -0.81 12.55
C SER A 312 7.00 -0.13 11.99
N VAL A 313 7.18 1.06 11.42
CA VAL A 313 6.14 1.81 10.69
C VAL A 313 5.66 1.14 9.41
N ALA A 314 6.26 0.00 9.02
CA ALA A 314 5.72 -0.88 8.00
C ALA A 314 4.44 -1.59 8.46
N ASN A 315 4.26 -1.77 9.77
CA ASN A 315 3.01 -2.21 10.37
C ASN A 315 1.97 -1.08 10.28
N PRO A 316 0.83 -1.31 9.60
CA PRO A 316 -0.24 -0.32 9.46
C PRO A 316 -0.74 0.26 10.79
N ALA A 317 -0.82 -0.57 11.85
CA ALA A 317 -1.29 -0.13 13.16
C ALA A 317 -0.32 0.87 13.81
N ILE A 318 0.98 0.58 13.79
CA ILE A 318 2.03 1.49 14.30
C ILE A 318 2.05 2.79 13.49
N ARG A 319 1.94 2.68 12.16
CA ARG A 319 1.89 3.84 11.27
C ARG A 319 0.69 4.75 11.56
N ARG A 320 -0.48 4.16 11.83
CA ARG A 320 -1.70 4.88 12.21
C ARG A 320 -1.51 5.60 13.54
N VAL A 321 -1.03 4.92 14.58
CA VAL A 321 -0.75 5.53 15.88
C VAL A 321 0.24 6.70 15.73
N GLU A 322 1.33 6.52 15.00
CA GLU A 322 2.32 7.59 14.80
C GLU A 322 1.74 8.79 14.03
N LEU A 323 0.83 8.59 13.08
CA LEU A 323 0.13 9.70 12.42
C LEU A 323 -0.79 10.44 13.41
N MET A 324 -1.54 9.69 14.22
CA MET A 324 -2.45 10.25 15.22
C MET A 324 -1.71 11.04 16.29
N THR A 325 -0.58 10.52 16.80
CA THR A 325 0.28 11.22 17.78
C THR A 325 0.72 12.58 17.24
N ARG A 326 1.11 12.65 15.97
CA ARG A 326 1.56 13.91 15.37
C ARG A 326 0.45 14.90 15.12
N MET A 327 -0.72 14.42 14.72
CA MET A 327 -1.90 15.27 14.53
C MET A 327 -2.39 15.84 15.84
N ARG A 328 -2.46 14.99 16.89
CA ARG A 328 -2.83 15.46 18.23
C ARG A 328 -1.85 16.50 18.73
N GLY A 329 -0.53 16.27 18.61
CA GLY A 329 0.46 17.26 19.01
C GLY A 329 0.39 18.56 18.22
N PHE A 330 -0.01 18.54 16.94
CA PHE A 330 -0.26 19.78 16.19
C PHE A 330 -1.53 20.50 16.65
N GLU A 331 -2.59 19.77 16.99
CA GLU A 331 -3.79 20.36 17.59
C GLU A 331 -3.48 20.99 18.95
N ASP A 332 -2.73 20.31 19.82
CA ASP A 332 -2.30 20.84 21.11
C ASP A 332 -1.48 22.13 20.95
N LEU A 333 -0.55 22.16 19.98
CA LEU A 333 0.22 23.36 19.67
C LEU A 333 -0.63 24.48 19.10
N ALA A 334 -1.60 24.16 18.25
CA ALA A 334 -2.50 25.16 17.71
C ALA A 334 -3.30 25.83 18.84
N ASP A 335 -3.77 25.03 19.79
CA ASP A 335 -4.51 25.50 20.96
C ASP A 335 -3.66 26.38 21.87
N GLN A 336 -2.42 25.96 22.16
CA GLN A 336 -1.47 26.73 22.98
C GLN A 336 -1.08 28.07 22.32
N LEU A 337 -0.96 28.09 20.99
CA LEU A 337 -0.50 29.27 20.24
C LEU A 337 -1.65 30.13 19.68
N GLY A 338 -2.91 29.79 19.97
CA GLY A 338 -4.08 30.54 19.49
C GLY A 338 -4.36 30.42 17.98
N TYR A 339 -3.92 29.33 17.34
CA TYR A 339 -4.23 29.02 15.94
C TYR A 339 -5.59 28.33 15.83
N GLN A 340 -6.27 28.57 14.70
CA GLN A 340 -7.54 27.94 14.38
C GLN A 340 -7.38 26.96 13.23
N GLY A 341 -8.02 25.80 13.37
CA GLY A 341 -8.01 24.73 12.37
C GLY A 341 -9.03 24.96 11.26
N ALA A 342 -8.65 24.60 10.04
CA ALA A 342 -9.53 24.52 8.87
C ALA A 342 -9.32 23.18 8.16
N PHE A 343 -10.42 22.61 7.67
CA PHE A 343 -10.46 21.40 6.88
C PHE A 343 -10.84 21.75 5.44
N ILE A 344 -9.97 21.35 4.51
CA ILE A 344 -10.09 21.70 3.10
C ILE A 344 -10.26 20.43 2.29
N THR A 345 -11.18 20.45 1.34
CA THR A 345 -11.27 19.44 0.28
C THR A 345 -10.92 20.11 -1.05
N LEU A 346 -9.94 19.57 -1.76
CA LEU A 346 -9.49 20.06 -3.07
C LEU A 346 -9.62 18.94 -4.11
N THR A 347 -10.40 19.19 -5.16
CA THR A 347 -10.75 18.23 -6.21
C THR A 347 -10.23 18.71 -7.58
N ALA A 348 -10.11 17.81 -8.56
CA ALA A 348 -9.71 18.15 -9.92
C ALA A 348 -10.93 18.47 -10.83
N PRO A 349 -10.73 19.13 -11.99
CA PRO A 349 -11.77 19.33 -12.99
C PRO A 349 -12.34 18.04 -13.58
N ALA A 350 -13.55 18.13 -14.16
CA ALA A 350 -14.26 16.97 -14.71
C ALA A 350 -13.44 16.21 -15.76
N LYS A 351 -12.61 16.89 -16.56
CA LYS A 351 -11.72 16.26 -17.56
C LYS A 351 -10.67 15.28 -17.00
N TYR A 352 -10.45 15.30 -15.68
CA TYR A 352 -9.60 14.32 -14.98
C TYR A 352 -10.37 13.08 -14.53
N HIS A 353 -11.70 13.14 -14.48
CA HIS A 353 -12.56 12.05 -14.05
C HIS A 353 -12.99 11.17 -15.22
N SER A 354 -12.92 9.86 -15.04
CA SER A 354 -13.24 8.92 -16.11
C SER A 354 -14.74 8.59 -16.15
N VAL A 355 -15.41 8.60 -14.99
CA VAL A 355 -16.78 8.12 -14.79
C VAL A 355 -17.51 9.03 -13.79
N HIS A 356 -18.80 9.31 -14.01
CA HIS A 356 -19.64 10.03 -13.05
C HIS A 356 -20.06 9.14 -11.86
N ALA A 357 -20.24 9.73 -10.68
CA ALA A 357 -20.68 8.99 -9.48
C ALA A 357 -22.04 8.29 -9.63
N LYS A 358 -22.95 8.85 -10.44
CA LYS A 358 -24.25 8.26 -10.75
C LYS A 358 -24.17 7.14 -11.80
N GLY A 359 -22.99 6.94 -12.40
CA GLY A 359 -22.75 6.06 -13.54
C GLY A 359 -22.73 6.82 -14.87
N GLY A 360 -22.14 6.20 -15.89
CA GLY A 360 -21.90 6.82 -17.19
C GLY A 360 -20.49 7.44 -17.30
N PHE A 361 -19.95 7.43 -18.50
CA PHE A 361 -18.63 8.01 -18.78
C PHE A 361 -18.72 9.54 -18.80
N VAL A 362 -17.66 10.19 -18.32
CA VAL A 362 -17.49 11.63 -18.47
C VAL A 362 -17.08 11.92 -19.92
N GLU A 363 -17.86 12.76 -20.61
CA GLU A 363 -17.67 13.07 -22.03
C GLU A 363 -16.37 13.83 -22.30
N ASN A 364 -16.04 14.82 -21.46
CA ASN A 364 -14.83 15.63 -21.60
C ASN A 364 -13.57 15.01 -20.95
N TRP A 365 -13.57 13.71 -20.62
CA TRP A 365 -12.40 13.06 -20.06
C TRP A 365 -11.23 13.07 -21.06
N GLN A 366 -10.06 13.56 -20.63
CA GLN A 366 -8.89 13.74 -21.48
C GLN A 366 -7.89 12.58 -21.40
N GLY A 367 -8.31 11.40 -20.92
CA GLY A 367 -7.39 10.27 -20.75
C GLY A 367 -6.34 10.52 -19.67
N ASN A 368 -6.67 11.30 -18.63
CA ASN A 368 -5.74 11.59 -17.54
C ASN A 368 -5.63 10.40 -16.59
N THR A 369 -4.41 10.09 -16.18
CA THR A 369 -4.12 9.11 -15.13
C THR A 369 -4.29 9.72 -13.73
N PRO A 370 -4.50 8.88 -12.69
CA PRO A 370 -4.44 9.32 -11.29
C PRO A 370 -3.10 10.00 -10.93
N ARG A 371 -2.00 9.58 -11.55
CA ARG A 371 -0.68 10.20 -11.32
C ARG A 371 -0.58 11.61 -11.89
N GLU A 372 -1.16 11.85 -13.07
CA GLU A 372 -1.21 13.19 -13.68
C GLU A 372 -2.16 14.11 -12.91
N THR A 373 -3.30 13.60 -12.47
CA THR A 373 -4.20 14.34 -11.57
C THR A 373 -3.49 14.72 -10.26
N GLN A 374 -2.73 13.79 -9.67
CA GLN A 374 -1.93 14.08 -8.48
C GLN A 374 -0.88 15.17 -8.76
N ALA A 375 -0.27 15.18 -9.96
CA ALA A 375 0.68 16.22 -10.37
C ALA A 375 0.00 17.59 -10.53
N TYR A 376 -1.21 17.63 -11.09
CA TYR A 376 -2.06 18.82 -11.15
C TYR A 376 -2.33 19.38 -9.73
N LEU A 377 -2.81 18.56 -8.80
CA LEU A 377 -3.05 18.98 -7.41
C LEU A 377 -1.76 19.49 -6.73
N CYS A 378 -0.63 18.85 -6.99
CA CYS A 378 0.68 19.34 -6.52
C CYS A 378 1.05 20.71 -7.09
N LYS A 379 0.75 20.96 -8.37
CA LYS A 379 1.00 22.25 -9.05
C LYS A 379 0.10 23.35 -8.48
N ILE A 380 -1.19 23.08 -8.27
CA ILE A 380 -2.10 24.04 -7.63
C ILE A 380 -1.62 24.35 -6.21
N TRP A 381 -1.31 23.33 -5.41
CA TRP A 381 -0.85 23.53 -4.04
C TRP A 381 0.50 24.25 -3.94
N SER A 382 1.41 24.07 -4.90
CA SER A 382 2.67 24.82 -4.92
C SER A 382 2.43 26.31 -5.18
N ARG A 383 1.50 26.66 -6.08
CA ARG A 383 1.08 28.05 -6.35
C ARG A 383 0.41 28.68 -5.14
N ILE A 384 -0.53 27.96 -4.50
CA ILE A 384 -1.18 28.39 -3.26
C ILE A 384 -0.12 28.70 -2.19
N ARG A 385 0.81 27.77 -1.91
CA ARG A 385 1.87 27.99 -0.93
C ARG A 385 2.74 29.20 -1.23
N ALA A 386 3.09 29.40 -2.51
CA ALA A 386 3.89 30.55 -2.92
C ALA A 386 3.14 31.87 -2.69
N LYS A 387 1.83 31.92 -2.98
CA LYS A 387 0.99 33.10 -2.72
C LYS A 387 0.85 33.39 -1.23
N LEU A 388 0.50 32.38 -0.42
CA LEU A 388 0.36 32.55 1.03
C LEU A 388 1.68 33.03 1.67
N ASN A 389 2.82 32.49 1.22
CA ASN A 389 4.12 32.94 1.70
C ASN A 389 4.41 34.41 1.36
N ARG A 390 4.07 34.89 0.16
CA ARG A 390 4.18 36.32 -0.21
C ARG A 390 3.26 37.21 0.62
N GLU A 391 2.16 36.67 1.11
CA GLU A 391 1.20 37.36 1.98
C GLU A 391 1.53 37.23 3.46
N ASN A 392 2.68 36.63 3.81
CA ASN A 392 3.11 36.33 5.17
C ASN A 392 2.13 35.45 5.96
N ILE A 393 1.31 34.66 5.27
CA ILE A 393 0.40 33.69 5.88
C ILE A 393 1.14 32.38 6.09
N GLN A 394 1.33 32.02 7.36
CA GLN A 394 2.00 30.79 7.76
C GLN A 394 0.98 29.77 8.27
N PHE A 395 1.27 28.49 8.03
CA PHE A 395 0.41 27.40 8.45
C PHE A 395 1.21 26.11 8.69
N PHE A 396 0.61 25.19 9.43
CA PHE A 396 1.10 23.83 9.63
C PHE A 396 -0.07 22.85 9.68
N GLY A 397 0.16 21.55 9.49
CA GLY A 397 -0.91 20.56 9.44
C GLY A 397 -0.59 19.31 8.62
N PHE A 398 -1.59 18.75 7.96
CA PHE A 398 -1.52 17.50 7.21
C PHE A 398 -2.33 17.53 5.92
N ARG A 399 -1.84 16.82 4.92
CA ARG A 399 -2.54 16.52 3.66
C ARG A 399 -2.69 15.02 3.51
N VAL A 400 -3.89 14.58 3.14
CA VAL A 400 -4.23 13.21 2.75
C VAL A 400 -4.67 13.25 1.28
N ALA A 401 -4.08 12.39 0.44
CA ALA A 401 -4.59 12.13 -0.91
C ALA A 401 -5.38 10.82 -0.90
N GLU A 402 -6.59 10.88 -1.42
CA GLU A 402 -7.54 9.78 -1.48
C GLU A 402 -8.10 9.66 -2.91
N PRO A 403 -8.40 8.45 -3.42
CA PRO A 403 -9.09 8.31 -4.69
C PRO A 403 -10.60 8.53 -4.54
N HIS A 404 -11.22 9.16 -5.54
CA HIS A 404 -12.64 9.00 -5.80
C HIS A 404 -12.94 7.60 -6.33
N HIS A 405 -14.22 7.24 -6.43
CA HIS A 405 -14.66 5.91 -6.89
C HIS A 405 -14.09 5.50 -8.28
N ASP A 406 -13.72 6.47 -9.12
CA ASP A 406 -13.15 6.29 -10.46
C ASP A 406 -11.60 6.28 -10.47
N GLY A 407 -10.97 6.33 -9.28
CA GLY A 407 -9.53 6.34 -9.10
C GLY A 407 -8.89 7.74 -9.14
N THR A 408 -9.66 8.79 -9.43
CA THR A 408 -9.14 10.16 -9.54
C THR A 408 -8.81 10.72 -8.14
N PRO A 409 -7.57 11.15 -7.87
CA PRO A 409 -7.19 11.68 -6.57
C PRO A 409 -7.88 13.00 -6.25
N HIS A 410 -8.24 13.16 -4.97
CA HIS A 410 -8.58 14.43 -4.33
C HIS A 410 -7.84 14.55 -3.00
N TRP A 411 -7.72 15.77 -2.49
CA TRP A 411 -6.98 16.05 -1.26
C TRP A 411 -7.90 16.50 -0.13
N HIS A 412 -7.69 15.92 1.04
CA HIS A 412 -8.16 16.44 2.31
C HIS A 412 -7.00 17.07 3.06
N ILE A 413 -7.14 18.32 3.46
CA ILE A 413 -6.07 19.09 4.08
C ILE A 413 -6.57 19.66 5.41
N LEU A 414 -5.94 19.23 6.50
CA LEU A 414 -6.09 19.84 7.80
C LEU A 414 -4.96 20.86 7.96
N ILE A 415 -5.28 22.14 8.14
CA ILE A 415 -4.30 23.19 8.39
C ILE A 415 -4.69 24.03 9.61
N PHE A 416 -3.68 24.53 10.31
CA PHE A 416 -3.81 25.47 11.42
C PHE A 416 -3.19 26.80 11.01
N MET A 417 -3.96 27.89 11.17
CA MET A 417 -3.58 29.25 10.78
C MET A 417 -3.95 30.24 11.88
N HIS A 418 -3.29 31.39 11.90
CA HIS A 418 -3.70 32.47 12.80
C HIS A 418 -5.12 32.95 12.40
N PRO A 419 -6.05 33.19 13.33
CA PRO A 419 -7.45 33.52 13.01
C PRO A 419 -7.61 34.70 12.03
N LYS A 420 -6.77 35.73 12.20
CA LYS A 420 -6.73 36.92 11.32
C LYS A 420 -6.48 36.60 9.84
N ASP A 421 -5.78 35.50 9.54
CA ASP A 421 -5.34 35.16 8.18
C ASP A 421 -6.33 34.26 7.45
N ILE A 422 -7.31 33.66 8.14
CA ILE A 422 -8.20 32.63 7.59
C ILE A 422 -8.96 33.13 6.36
N LYS A 423 -9.58 34.33 6.45
CA LYS A 423 -10.35 34.89 5.34
C LYS A 423 -9.49 35.08 4.10
N LYS A 424 -8.29 35.66 4.28
CA LYS A 424 -7.35 35.91 3.18
C LYS A 424 -6.81 34.61 2.59
N ALA A 425 -6.51 33.62 3.44
CA ALA A 425 -6.10 32.29 3.03
C ALA A 425 -7.17 31.59 2.19
N PHE A 426 -8.44 31.66 2.63
CA PHE A 426 -9.59 31.14 1.89
C PHE A 426 -9.65 31.71 0.46
N TYR A 427 -9.66 33.05 0.32
CA TYR A 427 -9.74 33.69 -1.00
C TYR A 427 -8.56 33.30 -1.90
N SER A 428 -7.34 33.36 -1.37
CA SER A 428 -6.13 32.98 -2.10
C SER A 428 -6.17 31.51 -2.56
N MET A 429 -6.65 30.59 -1.72
CA MET A 429 -6.79 29.18 -2.08
C MET A 429 -7.89 28.94 -3.12
N TRP A 430 -9.04 29.58 -2.94
CA TRP A 430 -10.19 29.44 -3.83
C TRP A 430 -9.86 29.90 -5.25
N ILE A 431 -9.17 31.04 -5.42
CA ILE A 431 -8.73 31.55 -6.72
C ILE A 431 -7.93 30.49 -7.48
N TYR A 432 -6.90 29.90 -6.85
CA TYR A 432 -6.09 28.89 -7.54
C TYR A 432 -6.80 27.55 -7.75
N ALA A 433 -7.75 27.19 -6.88
CA ALA A 433 -8.55 25.98 -7.06
C ALA A 433 -9.52 26.10 -8.25
N MET A 434 -10.01 27.32 -8.52
CA MET A 434 -10.95 27.63 -9.60
C MET A 434 -10.26 28.09 -10.90
N ASP A 435 -8.94 28.29 -10.90
CA ASP A 435 -8.16 28.81 -12.04
C ASP A 435 -8.28 27.98 -13.33
N GLU A 436 -8.47 26.66 -13.19
CA GLU A 436 -8.62 25.74 -14.31
C GLU A 436 -10.05 25.21 -14.39
N ASP A 437 -10.74 25.52 -15.49
CA ASP A 437 -12.13 25.12 -15.76
C ASP A 437 -13.09 25.48 -14.60
N GLY A 438 -12.95 26.69 -14.03
CA GLY A 438 -13.77 27.17 -12.92
C GLY A 438 -15.25 27.40 -13.26
N GLU A 439 -15.54 27.62 -14.55
CA GLU A 439 -16.90 27.81 -15.08
C GLU A 439 -17.65 26.48 -15.34
N GLU A 440 -17.01 25.33 -15.10
CA GLU A 440 -17.69 24.03 -15.21
C GLU A 440 -18.91 23.96 -14.27
N LYS A 441 -20.01 23.36 -14.75
CA LYS A 441 -21.23 23.22 -13.97
C LYS A 441 -20.97 22.52 -12.64
N GLY A 442 -21.20 23.23 -11.54
CA GLY A 442 -20.99 22.71 -10.18
C GLY A 442 -19.54 22.78 -9.67
N ALA A 443 -18.60 23.38 -10.42
CA ALA A 443 -17.22 23.57 -9.96
C ALA A 443 -17.16 24.45 -8.71
N ALA A 444 -17.92 25.54 -8.66
CA ALA A 444 -17.99 26.44 -7.50
C ALA A 444 -18.35 25.73 -6.18
N ILE A 445 -19.07 24.60 -6.26
CA ILE A 445 -19.49 23.81 -5.09
C ILE A 445 -18.51 22.66 -4.81
N ASN A 446 -18.05 21.96 -5.85
CA ASN A 446 -17.35 20.67 -5.69
C ASN A 446 -15.82 20.77 -5.77
N ARG A 447 -15.28 21.87 -6.32
CA ARG A 447 -13.84 21.98 -6.59
C ARG A 447 -13.02 22.28 -5.34
N PHE A 448 -13.56 23.14 -4.49
CA PHE A 448 -12.91 23.61 -3.28
C PHE A 448 -13.92 23.78 -2.16
N GLU A 449 -13.74 23.04 -1.08
CA GLU A 449 -14.50 23.20 0.14
C GLU A 449 -13.55 23.63 1.26
N PHE A 450 -13.94 24.63 2.04
CA PHE A 450 -13.17 25.11 3.19
C PHE A 450 -14.09 25.21 4.40
N LYS A 451 -13.85 24.35 5.40
CA LYS A 451 -14.63 24.28 6.63
C LYS A 451 -13.77 24.64 7.83
N ASN A 452 -14.13 25.70 8.54
CA ASN A 452 -13.52 25.98 9.83
C ASN A 452 -13.87 24.87 10.82
N ILE A 453 -12.89 24.44 11.61
CA ILE A 453 -13.09 23.40 12.61
C ILE A 453 -13.71 24.04 13.84
N ASP A 454 -14.91 23.58 14.16
CA ASP A 454 -15.61 23.91 15.38
C ASP A 454 -15.29 22.86 16.46
N LYS A 455 -14.54 23.29 17.48
CA LYS A 455 -14.12 22.43 18.59
C LYS A 455 -15.29 21.85 19.37
N GLN A 456 -16.46 22.51 19.36
CA GLN A 456 -17.66 22.00 20.04
C GLN A 456 -18.27 20.80 19.30
N LYS A 457 -18.08 20.71 17.98
CA LYS A 457 -18.59 19.62 17.14
C LYS A 457 -17.62 18.45 17.01
N GLY A 458 -16.34 18.67 17.28
CA GLY A 458 -15.31 17.63 17.28
C GLY A 458 -13.90 18.18 17.21
N SER A 459 -12.93 17.38 17.64
CA SER A 459 -11.51 17.73 17.56
C SER A 459 -11.03 17.77 16.12
N ALA A 460 -10.04 18.63 15.82
CA ALA A 460 -9.40 18.69 14.51
C ALA A 460 -8.79 17.33 14.12
N THR A 461 -8.24 16.62 15.11
CA THR A 461 -7.78 15.24 14.95
C THR A 461 -8.90 14.30 14.52
N GLY A 462 -10.11 14.46 15.07
CA GLY A 462 -11.29 13.67 14.71
C GLY A 462 -11.69 13.80 13.23
N TYR A 463 -11.64 15.02 12.68
CA TYR A 463 -11.99 15.27 11.27
C TYR A 463 -11.09 14.49 10.30
N ILE A 464 -9.79 14.39 10.57
CA ILE A 464 -8.83 13.71 9.69
C ILE A 464 -8.66 12.21 10.04
N ALA A 465 -9.01 11.78 11.26
CA ALA A 465 -8.84 10.41 11.73
C ALA A 465 -9.56 9.38 10.84
N LYS A 466 -10.79 9.69 10.40
CA LYS A 466 -11.55 8.84 9.47
C LYS A 466 -10.77 8.55 8.20
N TYR A 467 -10.13 9.57 7.63
CA TYR A 467 -9.34 9.46 6.41
C TYR A 467 -8.07 8.64 6.64
N ILE A 468 -7.42 8.74 7.80
CA ILE A 468 -6.27 7.90 8.13
C ILE A 468 -6.67 6.43 8.22
N ALA A 469 -7.72 6.11 8.98
CA ALA A 469 -8.19 4.74 9.15
C ALA A 469 -8.59 4.14 7.79
N LYS A 470 -9.39 4.87 7.00
CA LYS A 470 -9.82 4.45 5.65
C LYS A 470 -8.64 4.18 4.71
N ASN A 471 -7.57 4.98 4.78
CA ASN A 471 -6.44 4.90 3.84
C ASN A 471 -5.28 3.98 4.29
N ILE A 472 -5.34 3.40 5.50
CA ILE A 472 -4.25 2.55 6.04
C ILE A 472 -4.68 1.10 6.24
N ASP A 473 -5.62 0.84 7.14
CA ASP A 473 -5.96 -0.52 7.59
C ASP A 473 -7.47 -0.76 7.77
N GLY A 474 -8.30 0.29 7.64
CA GLY A 474 -9.73 0.21 7.94
C GLY A 474 -10.02 -0.05 9.42
N TYR A 475 -9.07 0.26 10.32
CA TYR A 475 -9.21 -0.01 11.75
C TYR A 475 -10.44 0.69 12.35
N ALA A 476 -11.20 -0.06 13.16
CA ALA A 476 -12.46 0.36 13.79
C ALA A 476 -13.59 0.73 12.81
N LEU A 477 -13.48 0.36 11.53
CA LEU A 477 -14.47 0.65 10.49
C LEU A 477 -15.14 -0.63 9.94
N GLU A 478 -15.10 -1.73 10.68
CA GLU A 478 -15.55 -3.05 10.20
C GLU A 478 -17.06 -3.11 9.90
N ASN A 479 -17.86 -2.27 10.56
CA ASN A 479 -19.31 -2.17 10.36
C ASN A 479 -19.71 -0.88 9.63
N GLU A 480 -18.75 -0.08 9.15
CA GLU A 480 -19.04 1.17 8.46
C GLU A 480 -18.98 1.00 6.94
N ILE A 481 -19.90 1.70 6.27
CA ILE A 481 -20.03 1.70 4.82
C ILE A 481 -19.47 3.00 4.27
N ASP A 482 -18.73 2.90 3.17
CA ASP A 482 -18.25 4.03 2.42
C ASP A 482 -19.41 4.76 1.72
N THR A 483 -19.62 6.03 2.03
CA THR A 483 -20.72 6.81 1.44
C THR A 483 -20.55 7.03 -0.06
N GLN A 484 -19.32 7.00 -0.57
CA GLN A 484 -19.07 7.16 -2.01
C GLN A 484 -19.36 5.87 -2.77
N THR A 485 -18.93 4.71 -2.25
CA THR A 485 -18.98 3.44 -2.99
C THR A 485 -20.09 2.49 -2.56
N GLY A 486 -20.55 2.59 -1.31
CA GLY A 486 -21.46 1.60 -0.70
C GLY A 486 -20.75 0.34 -0.21
N GLU A 487 -19.41 0.28 -0.28
CA GLU A 487 -18.63 -0.88 0.17
C GLU A 487 -18.23 -0.79 1.65
N ASN A 488 -17.89 -1.94 2.24
CA ASN A 488 -17.31 -2.00 3.58
C ASN A 488 -15.95 -1.29 3.63
N LEU A 489 -15.76 -0.38 4.59
CA LEU A 489 -14.54 0.45 4.68
C LEU A 489 -13.24 -0.35 4.86
N LYS A 490 -13.28 -1.56 5.43
CA LYS A 490 -12.11 -2.45 5.54
C LYS A 490 -11.70 -3.06 4.20
N LEU A 491 -12.67 -3.34 3.32
CA LEU A 491 -12.37 -3.78 1.94
C LEU A 491 -11.87 -2.61 1.10
N SER A 492 -12.49 -1.43 1.26
CA SER A 492 -12.07 -0.21 0.58
C SER A 492 -10.63 0.20 0.93
N SER A 493 -10.16 -0.01 2.17
CA SER A 493 -8.78 0.31 2.56
C SER A 493 -7.71 -0.46 1.77
N LYS A 494 -8.00 -1.73 1.42
CA LYS A 494 -7.11 -2.54 0.55
C LYS A 494 -7.09 -1.99 -0.87
N ALA A 495 -8.24 -1.66 -1.44
CA ALA A 495 -8.36 -1.10 -2.78
C ALA A 495 -7.64 0.26 -2.89
N ILE A 496 -7.83 1.13 -1.89
CA ILE A 496 -7.15 2.43 -1.80
C ILE A 496 -5.63 2.26 -1.65
N THR A 497 -5.17 1.30 -0.85
CA THR A 497 -3.73 1.02 -0.71
C THR A 497 -3.13 0.44 -2.00
N ALA A 498 -3.88 -0.41 -2.71
CA ALA A 498 -3.50 -0.92 -4.01
C ALA A 498 -3.40 0.21 -5.04
N TRP A 499 -4.39 1.11 -5.09
CA TRP A 499 -4.38 2.32 -5.91
C TRP A 499 -3.15 3.19 -5.64
N ALA A 500 -2.88 3.53 -4.38
CA ALA A 500 -1.75 4.39 -4.01
C ALA A 500 -0.41 3.74 -4.40
N SER A 501 -0.29 2.43 -4.23
CA SER A 501 0.89 1.65 -4.64
C SER A 501 1.03 1.61 -6.17
N ARG A 502 -0.06 1.36 -6.89
CA ARG A 502 -0.11 1.28 -8.35
C ARG A 502 0.34 2.57 -8.99
N TRP A 503 -0.15 3.71 -8.51
CA TRP A 503 0.15 5.02 -9.09
C TRP A 503 1.32 5.75 -8.43
N LYS A 504 1.97 5.11 -7.45
CA LYS A 504 3.08 5.67 -6.66
C LYS A 504 2.71 7.00 -5.98
N ILE A 505 1.48 7.08 -5.45
CA ILE A 505 0.94 8.28 -4.80
C ILE A 505 1.25 8.25 -3.31
N ARG A 506 1.92 9.31 -2.83
CA ARG A 506 2.10 9.53 -1.39
C ARG A 506 0.78 9.99 -0.79
N GLN A 507 0.11 9.13 -0.04
CA GLN A 507 -1.17 9.44 0.62
C GLN A 507 -1.02 10.53 1.69
N PHE A 508 -0.10 10.36 2.67
CA PHE A 508 0.02 11.27 3.81
C PHE A 508 1.24 12.18 3.72
N GLN A 509 1.03 13.48 3.93
CA GLN A 509 2.09 14.47 4.00
C GLN A 509 1.85 15.48 5.13
N GLN A 510 2.83 15.59 6.03
CA GLN A 510 2.89 16.67 7.00
C GLN A 510 3.22 17.99 6.28
N LEU A 511 2.59 19.06 6.72
CA LEU A 511 2.78 20.44 6.26
C LEU A 511 3.38 21.23 7.42
N GLY A 512 4.55 21.83 7.24
CA GLY A 512 5.27 22.50 8.33
C GLY A 512 5.73 21.55 9.45
N GLY A 513 6.11 22.14 10.58
CA GLY A 513 6.53 21.47 11.81
C GLY A 513 7.86 20.72 11.77
N ALA A 514 8.16 20.04 12.87
CA ALA A 514 9.41 19.34 13.08
C ALA A 514 9.54 18.04 12.25
N PRO A 515 10.76 17.64 11.87
CA PRO A 515 10.99 16.51 10.97
C PRO A 515 10.80 15.15 11.66
N VAL A 516 9.79 14.38 11.21
CA VAL A 516 9.51 13.02 11.73
C VAL A 516 10.69 12.05 11.65
N SER A 517 11.62 12.24 10.71
CA SER A 517 12.79 11.38 10.60
C SER A 517 13.76 11.56 11.77
N VAL A 518 13.92 12.79 12.28
CA VAL A 518 14.75 13.04 13.47
C VAL A 518 14.06 12.45 14.71
N TRP A 519 12.74 12.65 14.84
CA TRP A 519 11.93 12.00 15.87
C TRP A 519 12.14 10.48 15.92
N ARG A 520 12.04 9.80 14.78
CA ARG A 520 12.24 8.34 14.68
C ARG A 520 13.67 7.93 15.02
N GLU A 521 14.66 8.73 14.64
CA GLU A 521 16.06 8.40 14.88
C GLU A 521 16.44 8.58 16.35
N LEU A 522 15.95 9.63 17.01
CA LEU A 522 16.16 9.88 18.45
C LEU A 522 15.60 8.75 19.32
N ARG A 523 14.41 8.23 18.99
CA ARG A 523 13.79 7.11 19.72
C ARG A 523 14.57 5.80 19.67
N ARG A 524 15.63 5.70 18.86
CA ARG A 524 16.58 4.58 18.92
C ARG A 524 17.47 4.62 20.15
N LEU A 525 17.70 5.81 20.70
CA LEU A 525 18.47 6.01 21.93
C LEU A 525 17.68 5.63 23.19
N LYS A 526 16.35 5.53 23.09
CA LYS A 526 15.44 5.24 24.20
C LYS A 526 15.58 6.27 25.33
N ASN A 527 15.47 5.83 26.58
CA ASN A 527 15.59 6.62 27.82
C ASN A 527 17.02 7.06 28.18
N LYS A 528 17.95 7.09 27.22
CA LYS A 528 19.32 7.57 27.48
C LYS A 528 19.30 9.08 27.67
N LYS A 529 19.83 9.55 28.79
CA LYS A 529 20.16 10.96 28.98
C LYS A 529 21.43 11.28 28.19
N VAL A 530 21.41 12.37 27.43
CA VAL A 530 22.56 12.84 26.65
C VAL A 530 23.09 14.15 27.24
N ALA A 531 24.40 14.35 27.21
CA ALA A 531 25.03 15.52 27.83
C ALA A 531 24.72 16.84 27.10
N ASN A 532 24.34 16.77 25.82
CA ASN A 532 24.05 17.95 25.01
C ASN A 532 22.67 18.51 25.36
N ASP A 533 22.66 19.72 25.91
CA ASP A 533 21.50 20.51 26.35
C ASP A 533 20.48 20.84 25.26
N ILE A 534 20.89 20.83 23.98
CA ILE A 534 19.98 21.01 22.84
C ILE A 534 19.32 19.68 22.45
N ILE A 535 20.07 18.58 22.45
CA ILE A 535 19.57 17.27 22.00
C ILE A 535 18.73 16.59 23.08
N ASP A 536 19.10 16.71 24.35
CA ASP A 536 18.45 16.00 25.47
C ASP A 536 16.95 16.31 25.59
N PRO A 537 16.48 17.58 25.56
CA PRO A 537 15.05 17.87 25.64
C PRO A 537 14.26 17.36 24.44
N VAL A 538 14.88 17.38 23.26
CA VAL A 538 14.28 16.88 22.01
C VAL A 538 14.17 15.36 22.05
N LEU A 539 15.19 14.67 22.57
CA LEU A 539 15.19 13.23 22.79
C LEU A 539 14.13 12.82 23.82
N ALA A 540 14.11 13.48 24.99
CA ALA A 540 13.16 13.20 26.05
C ALA A 540 11.71 13.30 25.55
N SER A 541 11.40 14.37 24.82
CA SER A 541 10.07 14.56 24.20
C SER A 541 9.73 13.44 23.20
N ALA A 542 10.72 13.01 22.40
CA ALA A 542 10.55 11.95 21.41
C ALA A 542 10.31 10.57 22.03
N ASP A 543 11.02 10.27 23.12
CA ASP A 543 10.94 8.98 23.81
C ASP A 543 9.57 8.78 24.47
N ILE A 544 9.07 9.78 25.21
CA ILE A 544 7.75 9.73 25.85
C ILE A 544 6.59 9.78 24.86
N GLY A 545 6.84 10.19 23.61
CA GLY A 545 5.82 10.29 22.58
C GLY A 545 5.04 11.61 22.57
N ASP A 546 5.58 12.68 23.16
CA ASP A 546 5.00 14.02 23.12
C ASP A 546 5.47 14.79 21.88
N TRP A 547 4.63 14.80 20.85
CA TRP A 547 4.93 15.49 19.60
C TRP A 547 4.87 17.02 19.73
N ALA A 548 4.04 17.56 20.63
CA ALA A 548 3.91 18.99 20.85
C ALA A 548 5.19 19.55 21.49
N ALA A 549 5.66 18.93 22.58
CA ALA A 549 6.92 19.27 23.23
C ALA A 549 8.11 19.10 22.28
N TYR A 550 8.16 17.99 21.53
CA TYR A 550 9.23 17.77 20.55
C TYR A 550 9.29 18.86 19.48
N THR A 551 8.13 19.24 18.94
CA THR A 551 8.05 20.28 17.92
C THR A 551 8.46 21.63 18.50
N THR A 552 8.04 21.94 19.73
CA THR A 552 8.46 23.15 20.46
C THR A 552 9.97 23.19 20.66
N HIS A 553 10.57 22.12 21.17
CA HIS A 553 12.03 22.03 21.36
C HIS A 553 12.80 22.14 20.04
N GLN A 554 12.21 21.71 18.92
CA GLN A 554 12.78 21.87 17.58
C GLN A 554 12.66 23.29 16.99
N GLY A 555 12.02 24.23 17.69
CA GLY A 555 11.83 25.62 17.25
C GLY A 555 10.38 25.99 16.91
N GLY A 556 9.41 25.13 17.24
CA GLY A 556 7.98 25.36 17.05
C GLY A 556 7.41 24.85 15.71
N PRO A 557 6.09 24.93 15.52
CA PRO A 557 5.41 24.35 14.35
C PRO A 557 5.70 25.10 13.04
N LEU A 558 6.17 26.35 13.11
CA LEU A 558 6.51 27.19 11.96
C LEU A 558 8.03 27.33 11.74
N VAL A 559 8.85 26.53 12.43
CA VAL A 559 10.31 26.60 12.33
C VAL A 559 10.78 26.45 10.88
N LYS A 560 11.69 27.33 10.45
CA LYS A 560 12.33 27.21 9.14
C LYS A 560 13.34 26.08 9.17
N ARG A 561 13.54 25.41 8.04
CA ARG A 561 14.49 24.28 7.95
C ARG A 561 15.91 24.62 8.42
N LYS A 562 16.35 25.86 8.17
CA LYS A 562 17.68 26.34 8.58
C LYS A 562 17.81 26.56 10.10
N ASP A 563 16.69 26.69 10.81
CA ASP A 563 16.65 27.03 12.24
C ASP A 563 16.28 25.81 13.12
N ILE A 564 16.12 24.62 12.50
CA ILE A 564 15.90 23.35 13.21
C ILE A 564 17.10 23.03 14.11
N LYS A 565 16.82 22.78 15.40
CA LYS A 565 17.84 22.59 16.45
C LYS A 565 18.56 21.24 16.41
N VAL A 566 17.89 20.16 16.01
CA VAL A 566 18.50 18.82 15.90
C VAL A 566 18.27 18.25 14.50
N ARG A 567 19.34 17.77 13.86
CA ARG A 567 19.32 17.23 12.50
C ARG A 567 19.90 15.82 12.42
N LEU A 568 19.57 15.13 11.33
CA LEU A 568 20.16 13.84 11.00
C LEU A 568 21.61 14.03 10.53
N ALA A 569 22.51 13.20 11.05
CA ALA A 569 23.83 12.99 10.53
C ALA A 569 23.83 11.79 9.57
N TYR A 570 24.55 11.92 8.45
CA TYR A 570 24.61 10.92 7.40
C TYR A 570 26.04 10.40 7.23
N GLU A 571 26.15 9.14 6.83
CA GLU A 571 27.36 8.55 6.23
C GLU A 571 27.13 8.33 4.74
N ASP A 572 28.18 8.51 3.96
CA ASP A 572 28.17 8.19 2.54
C ASP A 572 28.38 6.69 2.36
N LYS A 573 27.56 6.09 1.50
CA LYS A 573 27.67 4.68 1.10
C LYS A 573 27.55 4.58 -0.41
N VAL A 574 28.49 3.88 -1.02
CA VAL A 574 28.49 3.61 -2.46
C VAL A 574 27.53 2.45 -2.78
N ASN A 575 26.70 2.60 -3.81
CA ASN A 575 25.82 1.53 -4.30
C ASN A 575 26.51 0.68 -5.39
N GLN A 576 25.79 -0.32 -5.93
CA GLN A 576 26.32 -1.21 -6.97
C GLN A 576 26.65 -0.54 -8.32
N TYR A 577 26.26 0.73 -8.49
CA TYR A 577 26.55 1.56 -9.66
C TYR A 577 27.50 2.71 -9.29
N GLU A 578 28.25 2.57 -8.20
CA GLU A 578 29.20 3.59 -7.72
C GLU A 578 28.57 4.94 -7.32
N GLU A 579 27.26 5.01 -7.16
CA GLU A 579 26.59 6.24 -6.72
C GLU A 579 26.70 6.39 -5.20
N ILE A 580 27.07 7.59 -4.77
CA ILE A 580 27.08 7.97 -3.36
C ILE A 580 25.64 8.13 -2.87
N ILE A 581 25.23 7.26 -1.95
CA ILE A 581 23.94 7.30 -1.25
C ILE A 581 24.17 7.72 0.20
N LYS A 582 23.40 8.70 0.66
CA LYS A 582 23.41 9.13 2.06
C LYS A 582 22.60 8.17 2.93
N LYS A 583 23.25 7.54 3.90
CA LYS A 583 22.61 6.68 4.89
C LYS A 583 22.64 7.36 6.25
N ILE A 584 21.54 7.32 7.00
CA ILE A 584 21.48 7.91 8.34
C ILE A 584 22.45 7.16 9.25
N LYS A 585 23.26 7.90 10.01
CA LYS A 585 24.22 7.38 11.01
C LYS A 585 23.86 7.80 12.43
N GLY A 586 23.28 8.99 12.58
CA GLY A 586 23.09 9.61 13.88
C GLY A 586 22.27 10.89 13.84
N VAL A 587 22.38 11.63 14.94
CA VAL A 587 21.84 12.99 15.07
C VAL A 587 22.95 13.94 15.54
N TYR A 588 22.77 15.23 15.30
CA TYR A 588 23.64 16.28 15.83
C TYR A 588 22.87 17.60 15.96
N ALA A 589 23.37 18.51 16.78
CA ALA A 589 22.88 19.88 16.90
C ALA A 589 23.72 20.80 15.98
N PRO A 590 23.14 21.44 14.95
CA PRO A 590 23.90 22.27 14.02
C PRO A 590 24.67 23.42 14.68
N ILE A 591 24.14 23.99 15.76
CA ILE A 591 24.76 25.11 16.49
C ILE A 591 26.11 24.67 17.12
N HIS A 592 26.19 23.43 17.60
CA HIS A 592 27.41 22.85 18.19
C HIS A 592 28.23 22.06 17.16
N GLY A 593 27.85 22.10 15.87
CA GLY A 593 28.50 21.33 14.82
C GLY A 593 28.56 19.82 15.08
N PHE A 594 29.49 19.13 14.41
CA PHE A 594 29.67 17.68 14.56
C PHE A 594 30.27 17.28 15.91
N ALA A 595 30.75 18.22 16.74
CA ALA A 595 31.15 17.91 18.12
C ALA A 595 29.97 17.40 18.97
N SER A 596 28.74 17.75 18.60
CA SER A 596 27.50 17.24 19.21
C SER A 596 26.97 15.94 18.60
N PHE A 597 27.74 15.28 17.72
CA PHE A 597 27.29 14.09 17.03
C PHE A 597 27.03 12.93 18.00
N ILE A 598 25.86 12.32 17.87
CA ILE A 598 25.47 11.11 18.59
C ILE A 598 25.18 10.00 17.58
N CYS A 599 25.96 8.92 17.66
CA CYS A 599 25.73 7.72 16.85
C CYS A 599 24.51 6.96 17.39
N THR A 600 23.50 6.76 16.53
CA THR A 600 22.25 6.06 16.88
C THR A 600 22.19 4.65 16.29
N ARG A 601 23.15 4.29 15.42
CA ARG A 601 23.20 3.03 14.68
C ARG A 601 24.52 2.32 14.94
N LEU A 602 24.56 1.68 16.11
CA LEU A 602 25.75 0.99 16.62
C LEU A 602 26.04 -0.32 15.87
N ILE A 603 24.99 -1.03 15.45
CA ILE A 603 25.13 -2.36 14.84
C ILE A 603 24.82 -2.30 13.34
N LYS A 604 25.74 -2.83 12.52
CA LYS A 604 25.56 -3.01 11.08
C LYS A 604 24.98 -4.40 10.79
N TRP A 605 23.65 -4.49 10.86
CA TRP A 605 22.92 -5.72 10.55
C TRP A 605 23.10 -6.17 9.10
N LYS A 606 23.41 -7.45 8.90
CA LYS A 606 23.47 -8.12 7.59
C LYS A 606 22.17 -8.89 7.36
N LEU A 607 21.66 -8.85 6.13
CA LEU A 607 20.49 -9.63 5.75
C LEU A 607 20.94 -11.05 5.34
N VAL A 608 20.40 -12.07 5.99
CA VAL A 608 20.75 -13.48 5.75
C VAL A 608 19.49 -14.34 5.64
N PRO A 609 19.53 -15.47 4.90
CA PRO A 609 18.48 -16.49 5.03
C PRO A 609 18.39 -16.95 6.48
N LYS A 610 17.17 -17.20 6.96
CA LYS A 610 16.94 -17.72 8.31
C LYS A 610 17.57 -19.11 8.40
N ASN A 611 18.49 -19.32 9.34
CA ASN A 611 19.06 -20.65 9.57
C ASN A 611 17.93 -21.61 10.03
N ILE A 612 17.69 -22.68 9.27
CA ILE A 612 16.74 -23.74 9.63
C ILE A 612 17.38 -24.76 10.59
N SER A 613 18.63 -24.53 11.03
CA SER A 613 19.32 -25.38 12.02
C SER A 613 18.86 -25.08 13.45
N ASN A 614 17.66 -25.55 13.77
CA ASN A 614 17.25 -26.16 15.04
C ASN A 614 16.01 -27.04 14.84
N GLY A 615 16.00 -27.78 13.73
CA GLY A 615 15.33 -29.06 13.60
C GLY A 615 16.39 -30.04 13.15
N VAL A 616 16.63 -31.07 13.96
CA VAL A 616 17.56 -32.17 13.67
C VAL A 616 17.36 -32.62 12.21
N LYS A 617 18.37 -32.40 11.37
CA LYS A 617 18.49 -33.13 10.11
C LYS A 617 19.27 -34.40 10.43
N THR A 618 18.56 -35.48 10.72
CA THR A 618 19.08 -36.81 10.48
C THR A 618 19.26 -36.95 8.97
N ASN A 619 20.47 -37.18 8.50
CA ASN A 619 20.80 -38.35 7.69
C ASN A 619 22.30 -38.40 7.36
N ASP A 620 22.80 -39.63 7.49
CA ASP A 620 24.04 -40.21 6.97
C ASP A 620 25.38 -39.85 7.62
N VAL A 621 25.74 -40.64 8.64
CA VAL A 621 27.02 -41.36 8.61
C VAL A 621 26.76 -42.83 8.97
N SER A 622 26.99 -43.69 7.98
CA SER A 622 27.01 -45.14 8.08
C SER A 622 28.13 -45.61 9.02
N LEU A 623 27.77 -46.56 9.89
CA LEU A 623 28.63 -47.58 10.54
C LEU A 623 29.74 -47.06 11.46
N LEU A 624 29.56 -47.23 12.78
CA LEU A 624 30.28 -48.22 13.59
C LEU A 624 29.77 -48.22 15.05
N ARG A 625 29.43 -49.42 15.52
CA ARG A 625 29.16 -49.78 16.92
C ARG A 625 30.40 -49.48 17.78
N ALA A 626 30.22 -48.80 18.91
CA ALA A 626 30.84 -49.18 20.19
C ALA A 626 30.26 -48.36 21.35
N GLU A 627 29.97 -49.11 22.40
CA GLU A 627 29.51 -48.72 23.73
C GLU A 627 30.30 -47.56 24.35
N ARG A 628 29.58 -46.61 24.97
CA ARG A 628 29.78 -46.15 26.37
C ARG A 628 28.89 -44.93 26.65
N THR A 629 27.92 -45.12 27.53
CA THR A 629 27.26 -44.03 28.27
C THR A 629 28.26 -43.31 29.18
N PRO A 630 28.14 -41.99 29.35
CA PRO A 630 28.13 -41.46 30.72
C PRO A 630 27.07 -40.37 30.92
N TRP A 631 26.10 -40.74 31.77
CA TRP A 631 25.67 -40.05 32.98
C TRP A 631 25.55 -38.50 33.07
N SER A 632 24.33 -38.14 33.49
CA SER A 632 23.94 -37.15 34.50
C SER A 632 23.30 -35.83 34.05
N SER A 633 22.17 -35.65 34.72
CA SER A 633 21.20 -34.55 34.84
C SER A 633 21.77 -33.14 34.81
N VAL A 634 21.26 -32.30 33.89
CA VAL A 634 20.34 -31.18 34.17
C VAL A 634 19.66 -30.78 32.85
N ASN A 635 18.32 -30.73 32.82
CA ASN A 635 17.55 -30.35 31.64
C ASN A 635 17.18 -28.87 31.73
N ASN A 636 17.77 -28.00 30.90
CA ASN A 636 17.34 -26.61 30.72
C ASN A 636 16.96 -26.40 29.25
N CYS A 637 15.73 -26.75 28.90
CA CYS A 637 15.09 -26.35 27.65
C CYS A 637 13.97 -25.36 27.93
N THR A 638 14.09 -24.14 27.40
CA THR A 638 13.01 -23.13 27.43
C THR A 638 11.94 -23.49 26.40
N HIS A 639 10.72 -23.61 26.90
CA HIS A 639 9.55 -24.27 26.33
C HIS A 639 8.97 -23.63 25.06
N THR A 640 8.64 -24.48 24.09
CA THR A 640 7.54 -24.26 23.13
C THR A 640 6.23 -24.22 23.93
N VAL A 641 5.40 -23.20 23.67
CA VAL A 641 4.17 -22.96 24.44
C VAL A 641 3.17 -24.09 24.18
N ASN A 642 3.10 -25.05 25.10
CA ASN A 642 2.26 -26.23 25.02
C ASN A 642 0.84 -25.87 25.53
N PHE A 643 -0.16 -25.94 24.64
CA PHE A 643 -1.56 -25.62 24.93
C PHE A 643 -2.15 -26.44 26.08
N GLU A 644 -1.67 -27.66 26.29
CA GLU A 644 -2.07 -28.48 27.44
C GLU A 644 -1.48 -27.96 28.75
N GLN A 645 -0.25 -27.45 28.74
CA GLN A 645 0.42 -26.93 29.93
C GLN A 645 -0.29 -25.68 30.44
N GLN A 646 -0.68 -24.75 29.56
CA GLN A 646 -1.44 -23.55 29.96
C GLN A 646 -2.82 -23.89 30.55
N ARG A 647 -3.52 -24.88 29.98
CA ARG A 647 -4.81 -25.36 30.53
C ARG A 647 -4.63 -26.01 31.89
N GLN A 648 -3.58 -26.79 32.08
CA GLN A 648 -3.26 -27.39 33.38
C GLN A 648 -2.91 -26.30 34.41
N THR A 649 -2.20 -25.24 34.03
CA THR A 649 -1.93 -24.10 34.91
C THR A 649 -3.22 -23.38 35.32
N ILE A 650 -4.17 -23.17 34.41
CA ILE A 650 -5.48 -22.58 34.75
C ILE A 650 -6.27 -23.50 35.69
N LYS A 651 -6.27 -24.82 35.45
CA LYS A 651 -6.94 -25.80 36.33
C LYS A 651 -6.34 -25.80 37.74
N GLN A 652 -5.02 -25.80 37.84
CA GLN A 652 -4.31 -25.74 39.13
C GLN A 652 -4.64 -24.45 39.88
N GLN A 653 -4.63 -23.29 39.20
CA GLN A 653 -4.99 -22.02 39.84
C GLN A 653 -6.46 -21.95 40.28
N LEU A 654 -7.40 -22.52 39.50
CA LEU A 654 -8.81 -22.62 39.91
C LEU A 654 -8.98 -23.50 41.15
N LYS A 655 -8.25 -24.63 41.21
CA LYS A 655 -8.28 -25.55 42.35
C LYS A 655 -7.72 -24.90 43.63
N ILE A 656 -6.69 -24.07 43.51
CA ILE A 656 -6.14 -23.28 44.63
C ILE A 656 -7.15 -22.24 45.14
N ILE A 657 -7.92 -21.62 44.23
CA ILE A 657 -8.96 -20.63 44.58
C ILE A 657 -10.25 -21.31 45.08
N GLY A 658 -10.34 -22.65 45.02
CA GLY A 658 -11.50 -23.41 45.48
C GLY A 658 -12.68 -23.39 44.51
N LEU A 659 -12.45 -23.10 43.22
CA LEU A 659 -13.48 -23.11 42.18
C LEU A 659 -13.42 -24.38 41.32
N PRO A 660 -14.55 -24.81 40.73
CA PRO A 660 -14.57 -25.97 39.85
C PRO A 660 -13.63 -25.78 38.65
N ASP A 661 -12.66 -26.67 38.48
CA ASP A 661 -11.68 -26.69 37.38
C ASP A 661 -12.22 -27.41 36.12
N ASN A 662 -13.54 -27.44 35.99
CA ASN A 662 -14.22 -28.06 34.86
C ASN A 662 -13.87 -27.36 33.53
N ASP A 663 -14.02 -28.10 32.43
CA ASP A 663 -13.61 -27.60 31.12
C ASP A 663 -14.39 -26.34 30.70
N LEU A 664 -15.60 -26.11 31.23
CA LEU A 664 -16.37 -24.90 30.97
C LEU A 664 -15.68 -23.65 31.54
N ASN A 665 -15.29 -23.66 32.81
CA ASN A 665 -14.63 -22.54 33.47
C ASN A 665 -13.24 -22.28 32.89
N VAL A 666 -12.48 -23.35 32.62
CA VAL A 666 -11.16 -23.27 31.99
C VAL A 666 -11.27 -22.69 30.58
N ASN A 667 -12.27 -23.11 29.79
CA ASN A 667 -12.51 -22.56 28.45
C ASN A 667 -12.91 -21.09 28.50
N GLN A 668 -13.77 -20.69 29.43
CA GLN A 668 -14.18 -19.30 29.58
C GLN A 668 -12.99 -18.39 29.91
N LEU A 669 -12.15 -18.78 30.87
CA LEU A 669 -10.96 -18.02 31.26
C LEU A 669 -9.91 -18.00 30.15
N TYR A 670 -9.68 -19.14 29.48
CA TYR A 670 -8.77 -19.23 28.33
C TYR A 670 -9.19 -18.30 27.17
N LEU A 671 -10.50 -18.15 26.94
CA LEU A 671 -11.09 -17.20 25.99
C LEU A 671 -11.17 -15.76 26.53
N ARG A 672 -10.50 -15.44 27.65
CA ARG A 672 -10.47 -14.13 28.33
C ARG A 672 -11.81 -13.61 28.82
N ARG A 673 -12.77 -14.51 29.06
CA ARG A 673 -14.05 -14.17 29.70
C ARG A 673 -13.90 -14.22 31.22
N SER A 674 -14.68 -13.40 31.93
CA SER A 674 -14.63 -13.35 33.39
C SER A 674 -15.62 -14.34 34.02
N ILE A 675 -15.24 -14.93 35.14
CA ILE A 675 -16.13 -15.77 35.97
C ILE A 675 -16.55 -14.94 37.18
N ARG A 676 -17.86 -14.82 37.42
CA ARG A 676 -18.38 -14.07 38.56
C ARG A 676 -18.21 -14.88 39.85
N LEU A 677 -17.55 -14.29 40.85
CA LEU A 677 -17.37 -14.92 42.17
C LEU A 677 -18.46 -14.49 43.15
N ASN A 678 -18.86 -13.21 43.10
CA ASN A 678 -19.97 -12.66 43.88
C ASN A 678 -20.49 -11.36 43.23
N ALA A 679 -21.29 -10.58 43.96
CA ALA A 679 -21.92 -9.37 43.44
C ALA A 679 -20.93 -8.30 42.94
N HIS A 680 -19.69 -8.30 43.45
CA HIS A 680 -18.71 -7.24 43.22
C HIS A 680 -17.34 -7.73 42.73
N GLN A 681 -17.14 -9.06 42.62
CA GLN A 681 -15.85 -9.65 42.28
C GLN A 681 -15.95 -10.61 41.10
N HIS A 682 -15.01 -10.48 40.16
CA HIS A 682 -14.91 -11.33 38.98
C HIS A 682 -13.48 -11.83 38.81
N LEU A 683 -13.34 -13.12 38.47
CA LEU A 683 -12.08 -13.77 38.15
C LEU A 683 -11.75 -13.64 36.66
N MET A 684 -10.54 -13.23 36.31
CA MET A 684 -10.09 -13.05 34.93
C MET A 684 -8.68 -13.56 34.73
N LEU A 685 -8.37 -13.99 33.50
CA LEU A 685 -7.07 -14.52 33.11
C LEU A 685 -6.20 -13.44 32.45
N THR A 686 -5.02 -13.19 32.99
CA THR A 686 -4.07 -12.18 32.50
C THR A 686 -2.74 -12.79 32.08
N ASP A 687 -2.09 -12.16 31.10
CA ASP A 687 -0.73 -12.49 30.71
C ASP A 687 0.21 -11.49 31.34
N SER A 688 0.98 -11.93 32.34
CA SER A 688 2.06 -11.14 32.90
C SER A 688 3.40 -11.62 32.35
N LEU A 689 4.46 -10.83 32.56
CA LEU A 689 5.84 -11.20 32.19
C LEU A 689 6.29 -12.56 32.78
N ASN A 690 5.63 -13.03 33.84
CA ASN A 690 5.96 -14.28 34.55
C ASN A 690 5.03 -15.46 34.21
N GLY A 691 4.10 -15.29 33.26
CA GLY A 691 3.18 -16.35 32.82
C GLY A 691 1.70 -15.99 32.96
N LEU A 692 0.83 -16.99 32.79
CA LEU A 692 -0.63 -16.86 32.91
C LEU A 692 -1.07 -16.88 34.38
N HIS A 693 -1.80 -15.85 34.79
CA HIS A 693 -2.33 -15.75 36.16
C HIS A 693 -3.80 -15.36 36.18
N LEU A 694 -4.55 -15.99 37.08
CA LEU A 694 -5.90 -15.60 37.45
C LEU A 694 -5.85 -14.46 38.48
N ILE A 695 -6.55 -13.36 38.19
CA ILE A 695 -6.71 -12.23 39.09
C ILE A 695 -8.18 -12.02 39.42
N VAL A 696 -8.45 -11.59 40.66
CA VAL A 696 -9.78 -11.17 41.09
C VAL A 696 -9.87 -9.66 40.95
N ASN A 697 -10.77 -9.20 40.09
CA ASN A 697 -11.03 -7.78 39.89
C ASN A 697 -12.26 -7.36 40.72
N ASN A 698 -12.09 -6.35 41.56
CA ASN A 698 -13.17 -5.79 42.39
C ASN A 698 -13.79 -4.60 41.67
N HIS A 699 -15.05 -4.71 41.25
CA HIS A 699 -15.75 -3.58 40.66
C HIS A 699 -16.46 -2.77 41.75
N TYR A 700 -15.96 -1.55 42.00
CA TYR A 700 -16.66 -0.55 42.80
C TYR A 700 -17.91 -0.09 42.04
N ILE A 701 -19.10 -0.48 42.50
CA ILE A 701 -20.35 0.06 41.96
C ILE A 701 -20.47 1.50 42.45
N LYS A 702 -20.14 2.47 41.59
CA LYS A 702 -20.71 3.82 41.71
C LYS A 702 -22.22 3.65 41.61
N GLN A 703 -22.94 3.72 42.73
CA GLN A 703 -24.39 3.82 42.73
C GLN A 703 -24.77 5.00 41.83
N LYS A 704 -25.37 4.72 40.67
CA LYS A 704 -26.14 5.72 39.95
C LYS A 704 -27.27 6.13 40.90
N LYS A 705 -27.16 7.32 41.52
CA LYS A 705 -28.34 8.00 42.07
C LYS A 705 -29.37 8.08 40.93
N ARG A 706 -30.45 7.32 41.07
CA ARG A 706 -31.65 7.53 40.26
C ARG A 706 -32.14 8.95 40.56
N PRO A 707 -32.50 9.77 39.56
CA PRO A 707 -33.23 10.99 39.83
C PRO A 707 -34.57 10.59 40.48
N LEU A 708 -34.92 11.24 41.59
CA LEU A 708 -36.23 11.09 42.21
C LEU A 708 -37.30 11.45 41.16
N LYS A 709 -38.22 10.51 40.92
CA LYS A 709 -39.50 10.80 40.28
C LYS A 709 -40.32 11.63 41.27
N ASN A 710 -40.43 12.93 41.02
CA ASN A 710 -41.50 13.73 41.61
C ASN A 710 -42.81 13.34 40.93
N TYR A 711 -43.55 12.44 41.55
CA TYR A 711 -45.00 12.38 41.43
C TYR A 711 -45.55 12.97 42.72
N ILE A 712 -46.03 14.22 42.66
CA ILE A 712 -47.06 14.70 43.58
C ILE A 712 -48.24 15.13 42.71
N ASN A 713 -49.38 14.58 43.09
CA ASN A 713 -50.66 14.60 42.42
C ASN A 713 -51.22 16.01 42.22
N ALA A 714 -52.02 16.13 41.17
CA ALA A 714 -53.08 17.12 41.09
C ALA A 714 -54.02 16.98 42.30
N THR A 715 -54.41 18.10 42.91
CA THR A 715 -55.75 18.30 43.48
C THR A 715 -55.96 19.76 43.90
N PHE A 716 -56.98 20.35 43.27
CA PHE A 716 -57.87 21.43 43.73
C PHE A 716 -57.38 22.90 43.89
N ASN A 717 -58.15 23.73 43.16
CA ASN A 717 -58.35 25.18 43.16
C ASN A 717 -57.34 26.06 42.41
#